data_AF-A0A3R8U747-F1
#
_entry.id   AF-A0A3R8U747-F1
#
_cell.length_a   1.000
_cell.length_b   1.000
_cell.length_c   1.000
_cell.angle_alpha   90.00
_cell.angle_beta   90.00
_cell.angle_gamma   90.00
#
_symmetry.space_group_name_H-M   'P 1'
#
loop_
_entity.id
_entity.type
_entity.pdbx_description
1 polymer ?
#
loop_
_entity_poly.entity_id
_entity_poly.type
_entity_poly.pdbx_seq_one_letter_code
_entity_poly.pdbx_strand_id
1 'polypeptide(L)'
;MLQNSINPARHLARTATGLTILAVLTFGWNGTQAQVVTETPEIVYSSAEAQPLRDKAAQLGTAVAIYEYLHNTIDYAPYHGSRSGSVNTFLGQRGSDIDIASSLIAMLRAQSIPARYAVGTVRMPAAQLTNWLGISSLDAAIQVLKDQGIQGVALANDRSTVDFEHAWAEAFVPFDQYRGIHTVTPAIDCSQAANASRCTWVPLDASFKQKTYNGLNLDPYSAITFDYTAYYNAIKNNDAARRDKNPLAIYEEQVGQWLRTNHAGKTLEDVQDAGNIVEIREGLLPASLPYQVIGTIRRYDTVAAHDAAVPSTETKKWGKTLSMRMTYRAVFSGGGVISLSSGTPNILLAEIATKRLTFVPEFDPGDGFPSMVVRLGGIEIARPIDSRGSNGDVPLGSVVTMEITMSGAPSVVSGQPDRDISATYQGMVGGYYLIATGGESSNWTQVHRAAGELLDANDLYKVVFNPTEAGCQADGTNCTPYVDANGNGWDSTDTKLLENRPALDALTGGLIHVAATQYYAKLREQFERVDRLRKVKTPVLGFLGVVSSVYEAEYINGTAFSILPGGLLIDMKGITIGGSYRSNDTALNYSSSQFEFMGHLTSSLEHEIWQELTGYDAVSTVRGIQMALANGATLLNLKKNASIDTLPASYLSLGFSATVPSGFTYTPLTVYSTAPATWTHGTQGKTFDTMLPTVTTATSATQRRVGRFVYSTSTGIYAWSECVDYWEGQLQAYYNANGNASILPISMCNQTFSGPVLTVISQLQNYWLYTIIPYYIGQVDFDYYDRNKGFSPTGRIYRAYPQASDAYDTTTIAFFRNDLYLRDLSQSWVEYTLPSKLATGSNYRFEVDIRSEWETETGYLISMAMEIINRSISAGGGYVGLEGLKMRSDPINSSKAIDADPDNTKAVTQGD
;
A
#
# COMPACT_ATOMS: atom_id res chain seq x y z
N MET A 1 6.08 32.54 42.65
CA MET A 1 7.12 33.35 43.36
C MET A 1 8.26 32.42 43.73
N LEU A 2 9.35 32.98 44.27
CA LEU A 2 10.56 32.38 44.88
C LEU A 2 10.31 31.06 45.69
N GLN A 3 11.25 30.13 45.93
CA GLN A 3 12.73 30.22 45.99
C GLN A 3 13.44 28.83 45.86
N ASN A 4 14.78 28.76 45.96
CA ASN A 4 15.65 27.58 45.63
C ASN A 4 16.05 26.65 46.81
N SER A 5 16.30 25.34 46.52
CA SER A 5 17.03 24.31 47.33
C SER A 5 17.10 22.96 46.56
N ILE A 6 18.19 22.15 46.38
CA ILE A 6 19.65 22.23 46.64
C ILE A 6 20.07 22.05 48.12
N ASN A 7 20.85 21.05 48.60
CA ASN A 7 21.74 19.96 48.06
C ASN A 7 22.01 18.89 49.20
N PRO A 8 22.99 17.93 49.18
CA PRO A 8 23.42 16.91 48.19
C PRO A 8 23.72 15.47 48.77
N ALA A 9 24.12 14.52 47.88
CA ALA A 9 24.97 13.32 48.13
C ALA A 9 24.37 12.09 48.89
N ARG A 10 24.85 10.83 48.72
CA ARG A 10 26.07 10.25 48.11
C ARG A 10 25.82 9.01 47.20
N HIS A 11 26.83 8.73 46.36
CA HIS A 11 27.25 7.49 45.64
C HIS A 11 26.75 6.11 46.19
N LEU A 12 26.73 5.00 45.43
CA LEU A 12 27.32 4.59 44.13
C LEU A 12 26.26 3.86 43.25
N ALA A 13 26.48 3.38 42.00
CA ALA A 13 27.20 3.85 40.79
C ALA A 13 27.63 2.63 39.91
N ARG A 14 27.27 2.59 38.61
CA ARG A 14 27.84 1.64 37.61
C ARG A 14 27.85 2.21 36.19
N THR A 15 28.97 1.98 35.52
CA THR A 15 29.40 2.32 34.15
C THR A 15 28.36 2.18 33.04
N ALA A 16 28.27 3.20 32.17
CA ALA A 16 27.81 3.09 30.78
C ALA A 16 28.76 3.87 29.85
N THR A 17 29.30 3.22 28.81
CA THR A 17 30.19 3.84 27.83
C THR A 17 29.39 4.50 26.71
N GLY A 18 29.03 5.77 26.90
CA GLY A 18 28.47 6.60 25.83
C GLY A 18 29.58 7.09 24.89
N LEU A 19 29.49 6.76 23.60
CA LEU A 19 30.44 7.24 22.59
C LEU A 19 30.00 8.63 22.09
N THR A 20 30.52 9.69 22.70
CA THR A 20 30.14 11.08 22.34
C THR A 20 30.73 11.48 20.99
N ILE A 21 29.92 11.46 19.93
CA ILE A 21 30.31 12.04 18.64
C ILE A 21 30.38 13.57 18.80
N LEU A 22 31.60 14.08 18.92
CA LEU A 22 31.86 15.51 19.06
C LEU A 22 31.77 16.20 17.70
N ALA A 23 30.63 16.83 17.41
CA ALA A 23 30.43 17.61 16.19
C ALA A 23 31.32 18.88 16.21
N VAL A 24 32.50 18.80 15.58
CA VAL A 24 33.45 19.91 15.46
C VAL A 24 32.96 20.89 14.39
N LEU A 25 32.22 21.91 14.82
CA LEU A 25 31.78 23.04 13.99
C LEU A 25 32.94 24.01 13.70
N THR A 26 33.84 23.65 12.79
CA THR A 26 34.81 24.59 12.20
C THR A 26 34.17 25.43 11.11
N PHE A 27 33.69 26.63 11.47
CA PHE A 27 33.39 27.68 10.50
C PHE A 27 34.69 28.21 9.87
N GLY A 28 35.10 27.62 8.73
CA GLY A 28 36.19 28.09 7.89
C GLY A 28 35.68 28.61 6.56
N TRP A 29 35.87 29.90 6.28
CA TRP A 29 35.65 30.49 4.95
C TRP A 29 36.98 30.61 4.20
N ASN A 30 36.94 30.45 2.87
CA ASN A 30 38.07 30.31 1.93
C ASN A 30 38.81 28.95 1.99
N GLY A 31 38.58 28.11 0.98
CA GLY A 31 39.33 26.87 0.78
C GLY A 31 38.65 25.90 -0.19
N THR A 32 38.83 26.08 -1.50
CA THR A 32 38.40 25.09 -2.50
C THR A 32 39.33 23.88 -2.48
N GLN A 33 39.09 22.92 -1.60
CA GLN A 33 39.82 21.65 -1.51
C GLN A 33 38.89 20.48 -1.85
N ALA A 34 39.41 19.50 -2.58
CA ALA A 34 38.67 18.31 -3.00
C ALA A 34 38.94 17.16 -2.01
N GLN A 35 38.20 17.14 -0.90
CA GLN A 35 38.26 16.04 0.06
C GLN A 35 37.39 14.87 -0.42
N VAL A 36 37.85 13.63 -0.22
CA VAL A 36 36.99 12.45 -0.33
C VAL A 36 36.06 12.46 0.89
N VAL A 37 34.80 12.86 0.68
CA VAL A 37 33.77 12.90 1.71
C VAL A 37 33.30 11.48 2.01
N THR A 38 33.07 11.20 3.30
CA THR A 38 32.60 9.91 3.81
C THR A 38 31.28 9.47 3.18
N GLU A 39 30.94 8.20 3.38
CA GLU A 39 29.64 7.67 3.00
C GLU A 39 28.46 8.42 3.62
N THR A 40 27.33 8.35 2.92
CA THR A 40 26.02 8.85 3.33
C THR A 40 24.94 7.83 2.96
N PRO A 41 23.71 7.93 3.49
CA PRO A 41 22.65 6.96 3.20
C PRO A 41 22.38 6.74 1.70
N GLU A 42 22.64 7.75 0.86
CA GLU A 42 22.54 7.67 -0.60
C GLU A 42 23.85 7.27 -1.31
N ILE A 43 25.03 7.60 -0.77
CA ILE A 43 26.36 7.23 -1.30
C ILE A 43 27.00 6.18 -0.38
N VAL A 44 26.77 4.91 -0.70
CA VAL A 44 27.32 3.73 -0.01
C VAL A 44 28.22 2.97 -0.98
N TYR A 45 29.46 2.73 -0.56
CA TYR A 45 30.49 2.04 -1.32
C TYR A 45 31.41 1.15 -0.46
N SER A 46 31.22 1.05 0.86
CA SER A 46 32.05 0.22 1.78
C SER A 46 31.34 -1.02 2.34
N SER A 47 30.00 -1.02 2.38
CA SER A 47 29.20 -2.10 2.96
C SER A 47 29.24 -3.42 2.16
N ALA A 48 28.72 -4.52 2.70
CA ALA A 48 28.69 -5.82 2.02
C ALA A 48 27.86 -5.78 0.73
N GLU A 49 26.70 -5.11 0.77
CA GLU A 49 25.77 -4.96 -0.35
C GLU A 49 26.38 -4.12 -1.49
N ALA A 50 27.34 -3.25 -1.16
CA ALA A 50 28.10 -2.44 -2.12
C ALA A 50 29.32 -3.16 -2.71
N GLN A 51 29.59 -4.43 -2.37
CA GLN A 51 30.73 -5.19 -2.90
C GLN A 51 30.74 -5.26 -4.44
N PRO A 52 29.63 -5.57 -5.16
CA PRO A 52 29.65 -5.62 -6.63
C PRO A 52 29.92 -4.25 -7.28
N LEU A 53 29.52 -3.15 -6.62
CA LEU A 53 29.80 -1.78 -7.05
C LEU A 53 31.30 -1.47 -6.92
N ARG A 54 31.93 -1.85 -5.80
CA ARG A 54 33.40 -1.75 -5.63
C ARG A 54 34.15 -2.55 -6.66
N ASP A 55 33.81 -3.83 -6.82
CA ASP A 55 34.54 -4.74 -7.71
C ASP A 55 34.44 -4.29 -9.16
N LYS A 56 33.27 -3.77 -9.57
CA LYS A 56 33.12 -3.19 -10.90
C LYS A 56 33.91 -1.90 -11.07
N ALA A 57 33.96 -1.03 -10.05
CA ALA A 57 34.79 0.17 -10.10
C ALA A 57 36.29 -0.17 -10.20
N ALA A 58 36.74 -1.20 -9.48
CA ALA A 58 38.12 -1.69 -9.52
C ALA A 58 38.46 -2.37 -10.87
N GLN A 59 37.52 -3.14 -11.45
CA GLN A 59 37.67 -3.73 -12.78
C GLN A 59 37.80 -2.65 -13.88
N LEU A 60 37.05 -1.54 -13.76
CA LEU A 60 37.06 -0.44 -14.73
C LEU A 60 38.26 0.50 -14.54
N GLY A 61 38.75 0.65 -13.31
CA GLY A 61 40.06 1.23 -12.94
C GLY A 61 40.27 2.72 -13.27
N THR A 62 39.37 3.37 -13.98
CA THR A 62 39.49 4.77 -14.44
C THR A 62 38.14 5.49 -14.40
N ALA A 63 38.16 6.80 -14.16
CA ALA A 63 36.96 7.63 -14.21
C ALA A 63 36.23 7.55 -15.57
N VAL A 64 36.97 7.37 -16.67
CA VAL A 64 36.44 7.20 -18.02
C VAL A 64 35.61 5.93 -18.11
N ALA A 65 36.20 4.77 -17.83
CA ALA A 65 35.53 3.48 -17.96
C ALA A 65 34.36 3.34 -16.97
N ILE A 66 34.45 3.97 -15.78
CA ILE A 66 33.32 4.09 -14.85
C ILE A 66 32.19 4.93 -15.46
N TYR A 67 32.48 6.13 -15.97
CA TYR A 67 31.48 6.99 -16.59
C TYR A 67 30.77 6.34 -17.79
N GLU A 68 31.55 5.79 -18.74
CA GLU A 68 31.02 5.10 -19.93
C GLU A 68 30.17 3.90 -19.53
N TYR A 69 30.57 3.12 -18.51
CA TYR A 69 29.79 1.99 -18.01
C TYR A 69 28.42 2.43 -17.47
N LEU A 70 28.33 3.44 -16.60
CA LEU A 70 27.03 3.90 -16.08
C LEU A 70 26.16 4.51 -17.20
N HIS A 71 26.74 5.33 -18.08
CA HIS A 71 26.00 5.92 -19.19
C HIS A 71 25.37 4.85 -20.10
N ASN A 72 26.14 3.80 -20.44
CA ASN A 72 25.71 2.79 -21.39
C ASN A 72 24.79 1.70 -20.79
N THR A 73 24.84 1.48 -19.47
CA THR A 73 24.15 0.32 -18.84
C THR A 73 23.00 0.66 -17.89
N ILE A 74 22.87 1.91 -17.43
CA ILE A 74 21.83 2.30 -16.45
C ILE A 74 20.73 3.10 -17.13
N ASP A 75 19.48 2.67 -17.01
CA ASP A 75 18.32 3.35 -17.60
C ASP A 75 17.84 4.53 -16.72
N TYR A 76 17.42 5.63 -17.35
CA TYR A 76 16.93 6.82 -16.64
C TYR A 76 15.44 6.71 -16.32
N ALA A 77 15.07 7.00 -15.07
CA ALA A 77 13.69 7.10 -14.61
C ALA A 77 13.44 8.51 -14.05
N PRO A 78 12.49 9.29 -14.60
CA PRO A 78 12.43 10.75 -14.40
C PRO A 78 11.76 11.18 -13.08
N TYR A 79 12.06 10.53 -11.95
CA TYR A 79 11.52 10.91 -10.62
C TYR A 79 12.43 11.90 -9.88
N HIS A 80 11.84 12.85 -9.16
CA HIS A 80 12.61 13.83 -8.39
C HIS A 80 13.27 13.23 -7.14
N GLY A 81 14.57 13.45 -6.97
CA GLY A 81 15.31 13.20 -5.72
C GLY A 81 15.89 11.79 -5.60
N SER A 82 16.47 11.49 -4.43
CA SER A 82 17.02 10.18 -4.12
C SER A 82 15.96 9.27 -3.48
N ARG A 83 15.80 8.08 -4.06
CA ARG A 83 14.87 7.02 -3.60
C ARG A 83 15.48 5.63 -3.64
N SER A 84 16.45 5.42 -4.51
CA SER A 84 17.14 4.15 -4.75
C SER A 84 18.53 4.14 -4.11
N GLY A 85 19.21 5.28 -4.09
CA GLY A 85 20.62 5.38 -3.68
C GLY A 85 21.56 4.67 -4.65
N SER A 86 22.85 4.80 -4.39
CA SER A 86 23.95 4.24 -5.19
C SER A 86 23.87 2.72 -5.41
N VAL A 87 23.76 1.93 -4.33
CA VAL A 87 23.82 0.46 -4.40
C VAL A 87 22.65 -0.13 -5.22
N ASN A 88 21.40 0.25 -4.91
CA ASN A 88 20.25 -0.32 -5.60
C ASN A 88 20.12 0.19 -7.05
N THR A 89 20.62 1.38 -7.37
CA THR A 89 20.63 1.92 -8.74
C THR A 89 21.68 1.25 -9.61
N PHE A 90 22.88 1.01 -9.08
CA PHE A 90 23.93 0.25 -9.75
C PHE A 90 23.48 -1.19 -10.03
N LEU A 91 22.93 -1.88 -9.02
CA LEU A 91 22.49 -3.28 -9.15
C LEU A 91 21.22 -3.41 -10.00
N GLY A 92 20.22 -2.56 -9.76
CA GLY A 92 18.96 -2.55 -10.50
C GLY A 92 19.01 -1.90 -11.88
N GLN A 93 20.19 -1.39 -12.28
CA GLN A 93 20.48 -0.71 -13.55
C GLN A 93 19.46 0.38 -13.93
N ARG A 94 18.91 1.10 -12.94
CA ARG A 94 17.93 2.18 -13.14
C ARG A 94 17.86 3.15 -11.97
N GLY A 95 17.72 4.45 -12.25
CA GLY A 95 17.51 5.48 -11.22
C GLY A 95 17.15 6.86 -11.78
N SER A 96 16.92 7.81 -10.87
CA SER A 96 16.86 9.26 -11.16
C SER A 96 18.23 9.82 -11.49
N ASP A 97 18.29 11.09 -11.87
CA ASP A 97 19.53 11.82 -12.07
C ASP A 97 20.35 11.90 -10.76
N ILE A 98 19.69 12.14 -9.62
CA ILE A 98 20.28 12.07 -8.29
C ILE A 98 20.81 10.67 -7.97
N ASP A 99 20.03 9.61 -8.21
CA ASP A 99 20.43 8.25 -7.83
C ASP A 99 21.52 7.67 -8.77
N ILE A 100 21.52 8.05 -10.05
CA ILE A 100 22.59 7.74 -11.01
C ILE A 100 23.86 8.52 -10.66
N ALA A 101 23.75 9.81 -10.32
CA ALA A 101 24.88 10.58 -9.82
C ALA A 101 25.44 10.00 -8.50
N SER A 102 24.57 9.54 -7.59
CA SER A 102 24.96 8.84 -6.36
C SER A 102 25.79 7.59 -6.67
N SER A 103 25.38 6.81 -7.67
CA SER A 103 26.09 5.61 -8.13
C SER A 103 27.46 5.95 -8.73
N LEU A 104 27.54 6.99 -9.55
CA LEU A 104 28.78 7.47 -10.15
C LEU A 104 29.76 7.98 -9.08
N ILE A 105 29.26 8.79 -8.14
CA ILE A 105 30.04 9.32 -7.01
C ILE A 105 30.52 8.18 -6.10
N ALA A 106 29.70 7.17 -5.82
CA ALA A 106 30.09 6.00 -5.05
C ALA A 106 31.23 5.21 -5.72
N MET A 107 31.13 4.91 -7.01
CA MET A 107 32.18 4.18 -7.75
C MET A 107 33.48 5.00 -7.87
N LEU A 108 33.40 6.33 -8.01
CA LEU A 108 34.57 7.21 -8.05
C LEU A 108 35.24 7.33 -6.66
N ARG A 109 34.47 7.54 -5.58
CA ARG A 109 34.99 7.61 -4.21
C ARG A 109 35.59 6.28 -3.74
N ALA A 110 35.06 5.14 -4.21
CA ALA A 110 35.66 3.81 -4.00
C ALA A 110 37.06 3.65 -4.62
N GLN A 111 37.39 4.46 -5.64
CA GLN A 111 38.73 4.55 -6.25
C GLN A 111 39.53 5.76 -5.73
N SER A 112 39.13 6.33 -4.58
CA SER A 112 39.70 7.57 -3.99
C SER A 112 39.61 8.82 -4.87
N ILE A 113 38.79 8.82 -5.94
CA ILE A 113 38.60 9.98 -6.80
C ILE A 113 37.56 10.92 -6.15
N PRO A 114 37.90 12.18 -5.82
CA PRO A 114 36.92 13.10 -5.22
C PRO A 114 35.78 13.39 -6.20
N ALA A 115 34.54 13.13 -5.77
CA ALA A 115 33.34 13.32 -6.58
C ALA A 115 32.17 13.85 -5.74
N ARG A 116 31.33 14.70 -6.34
CA ARG A 116 30.21 15.41 -5.69
C ARG A 116 29.05 15.66 -6.66
N TYR A 117 27.89 16.08 -6.15
CA TYR A 117 26.77 16.53 -6.97
C TYR A 117 26.96 17.96 -7.48
N ALA A 118 26.43 18.22 -8.66
CA ALA A 118 26.15 19.55 -9.18
C ALA A 118 24.71 19.59 -9.74
N VAL A 119 24.06 20.75 -9.63
CA VAL A 119 22.67 20.97 -10.08
C VAL A 119 22.52 22.35 -10.70
N GLY A 120 21.65 22.47 -11.69
CA GLY A 120 21.27 23.75 -12.30
C GLY A 120 20.03 23.60 -13.18
N THR A 121 19.60 24.72 -13.77
CA THR A 121 18.58 24.68 -14.82
C THR A 121 19.25 24.30 -16.13
N VAL A 122 18.76 23.25 -16.78
CA VAL A 122 19.21 22.81 -18.10
C VAL A 122 18.21 23.23 -19.16
N ARG A 123 18.68 23.60 -20.35
CA ARG A 123 17.88 23.87 -21.54
C ARG A 123 18.12 22.76 -22.55
N MET A 124 17.08 22.01 -22.84
CA MET A 124 17.11 20.85 -23.72
C MET A 124 16.26 21.09 -24.97
N PRO A 125 16.80 20.89 -26.19
CA PRO A 125 16.01 20.80 -27.41
C PRO A 125 14.85 19.81 -27.27
N ALA A 126 13.66 20.20 -27.71
CA ALA A 126 12.44 19.40 -27.56
C ALA A 126 12.58 17.98 -28.14
N ALA A 127 13.28 17.84 -29.28
CA ALA A 127 13.56 16.56 -29.91
C ALA A 127 14.55 15.66 -29.13
N GLN A 128 15.47 16.24 -28.35
CA GLN A 128 16.36 15.46 -27.47
C GLN A 128 15.62 14.98 -26.23
N LEU A 129 14.68 15.79 -25.69
CA LEU A 129 13.86 15.42 -24.54
C LEU A 129 12.88 14.29 -24.87
N THR A 130 12.14 14.39 -25.98
CA THR A 130 11.21 13.33 -26.42
C THR A 130 11.95 12.03 -26.74
N ASN A 131 13.15 12.11 -27.31
CA ASN A 131 14.02 10.96 -27.54
C ASN A 131 14.53 10.32 -26.23
N TRP A 132 15.01 11.12 -25.28
CA TRP A 132 15.57 10.64 -24.01
C TRP A 132 14.52 9.93 -23.14
N LEU A 133 13.30 10.49 -23.06
CA LEU A 133 12.20 9.91 -22.29
C LEU A 133 11.45 8.77 -23.00
N GLY A 134 11.67 8.57 -24.32
CA GLY A 134 10.91 7.62 -25.14
C GLY A 134 9.43 7.98 -25.33
N ILE A 135 9.13 9.29 -25.39
CA ILE A 135 7.77 9.83 -25.50
C ILE A 135 7.73 10.75 -26.71
N SER A 136 7.12 10.32 -27.82
CA SER A 136 7.06 11.12 -29.06
C SER A 136 6.26 12.41 -28.91
N SER A 137 5.27 12.41 -28.01
CA SER A 137 4.44 13.58 -27.68
C SER A 137 5.17 14.53 -26.73
N LEU A 138 5.49 15.74 -27.20
CA LEU A 138 6.17 16.77 -26.39
C LEU A 138 5.34 17.20 -25.18
N ASP A 139 4.02 17.35 -25.33
CA ASP A 139 3.17 17.80 -24.21
C ASP A 139 3.01 16.70 -23.16
N ALA A 140 2.96 15.42 -23.55
CA ALA A 140 3.02 14.29 -22.61
C ALA A 140 4.40 14.20 -21.93
N ALA A 141 5.50 14.39 -22.65
CA ALA A 141 6.85 14.42 -22.06
C ALA A 141 7.00 15.51 -20.98
N ILE A 142 6.47 16.70 -21.25
CA ILE A 142 6.45 17.83 -20.31
C ILE A 142 5.56 17.53 -19.11
N GLN A 143 4.39 16.91 -19.33
CA GLN A 143 3.49 16.53 -18.24
C GLN A 143 4.11 15.47 -17.33
N VAL A 144 4.78 14.46 -17.89
CA VAL A 144 5.51 13.41 -17.13
C VAL A 144 6.57 14.00 -16.21
N LEU A 145 7.36 14.99 -16.67
CA LEU A 145 8.32 15.70 -15.80
C LEU A 145 7.62 16.44 -14.65
N LYS A 146 6.49 17.11 -14.93
CA LYS A 146 5.73 17.86 -13.92
C LYS A 146 5.09 16.95 -12.87
N ASP A 147 4.50 15.83 -13.30
CA ASP A 147 3.87 14.86 -12.42
C ASP A 147 4.86 14.18 -11.47
N GLN A 148 6.08 13.93 -11.94
CA GLN A 148 7.19 13.41 -11.14
C GLN A 148 7.85 14.49 -10.25
N GLY A 149 7.42 15.74 -10.34
CA GLY A 149 7.88 16.84 -9.51
C GLY A 149 9.20 17.45 -9.92
N ILE A 150 9.67 17.24 -11.16
CA ILE A 150 10.88 17.90 -11.69
C ILE A 150 10.66 19.41 -11.71
N GLN A 151 11.53 20.18 -11.07
CA GLN A 151 11.30 21.60 -10.83
C GLN A 151 11.59 22.45 -12.07
N GLY A 152 10.96 23.63 -12.15
CA GLY A 152 11.24 24.64 -13.18
C GLY A 152 10.81 24.31 -14.62
N VAL A 153 10.08 23.21 -14.86
CA VAL A 153 9.69 22.73 -16.20
C VAL A 153 8.92 23.78 -17.01
N ALA A 154 9.60 24.42 -17.95
CA ALA A 154 9.09 25.52 -18.78
C ALA A 154 9.37 25.27 -20.28
N LEU A 155 8.30 25.31 -21.10
CA LEU A 155 8.39 25.19 -22.56
C LEU A 155 8.62 26.57 -23.19
N ALA A 156 9.56 26.67 -24.14
CA ALA A 156 9.76 27.88 -24.92
C ALA A 156 8.53 28.22 -25.79
N ASN A 157 8.28 29.52 -26.04
CA ASN A 157 7.11 29.98 -26.81
C ASN A 157 7.05 29.44 -28.26
N ASP A 158 8.20 29.12 -28.85
CA ASP A 158 8.33 28.50 -30.18
C ASP A 158 8.32 26.95 -30.13
N ARG A 159 8.20 26.38 -28.92
CA ARG A 159 8.27 24.95 -28.60
C ARG A 159 9.60 24.27 -28.97
N SER A 160 10.67 25.04 -29.20
CA SER A 160 11.98 24.50 -29.63
C SER A 160 12.79 23.87 -28.49
N THR A 161 12.69 24.40 -27.28
CA THR A 161 13.39 23.90 -26.08
C THR A 161 12.49 23.81 -24.86
N VAL A 162 12.87 22.96 -23.91
CA VAL A 162 12.31 22.90 -22.56
C VAL A 162 13.43 23.18 -21.56
N ASP A 163 13.16 24.07 -20.61
CA ASP A 163 14.03 24.36 -19.47
C ASP A 163 13.50 23.60 -18.24
N PHE A 164 14.38 22.99 -17.44
CA PHE A 164 14.02 22.30 -16.19
C PHE A 164 15.23 22.15 -15.25
N GLU A 165 15.00 21.83 -13.98
CA GLU A 165 16.06 21.51 -13.02
C GLU A 165 16.58 20.08 -13.20
N HIS A 166 17.90 19.91 -13.19
CA HIS A 166 18.56 18.63 -13.40
C HIS A 166 19.93 18.59 -12.69
N ALA A 167 20.32 17.40 -12.22
CA ALA A 167 21.55 17.18 -11.48
C ALA A 167 22.49 16.16 -12.16
N TRP A 168 23.78 16.28 -11.89
CA TRP A 168 24.85 15.42 -12.43
C TRP A 168 26.01 15.31 -11.41
N ALA A 169 27.00 14.47 -11.70
CA ALA A 169 28.20 14.39 -10.87
C ALA A 169 29.31 15.32 -11.39
N GLU A 170 30.12 15.90 -10.51
CA GLU A 170 31.44 16.41 -10.87
C GLU A 170 32.52 15.51 -10.28
N ALA A 171 33.53 15.16 -11.08
CA ALA A 171 34.71 14.40 -10.65
C ALA A 171 35.97 15.28 -10.70
N PHE A 172 36.83 15.22 -9.68
CA PHE A 172 38.08 15.97 -9.62
C PHE A 172 39.24 15.11 -10.15
N VAL A 173 39.67 15.39 -11.38
CA VAL A 173 40.55 14.51 -12.17
C VAL A 173 41.69 15.28 -12.85
N PRO A 174 42.84 14.64 -13.12
CA PRO A 174 44.00 15.30 -13.71
C PRO A 174 43.79 15.61 -15.20
N PHE A 175 43.69 16.90 -15.54
CA PHE A 175 43.24 17.34 -16.87
C PHE A 175 44.24 17.03 -17.99
N ASP A 176 45.53 16.96 -17.67
CA ASP A 176 46.58 16.51 -18.59
C ASP A 176 46.41 15.01 -18.93
N GLN A 177 46.28 14.15 -17.92
CA GLN A 177 46.29 12.70 -18.10
C GLN A 177 45.07 12.14 -18.85
N TYR A 178 43.85 12.68 -18.67
CA TYR A 178 42.66 12.10 -19.32
C TYR A 178 42.37 12.63 -20.74
N ARG A 179 43.08 13.67 -21.22
CA ARG A 179 42.92 14.25 -22.58
C ARG A 179 43.83 13.61 -23.63
N GLY A 180 44.12 12.32 -23.47
CA GLY A 180 44.97 11.54 -24.38
C GLY A 180 46.48 11.68 -24.16
N ILE A 181 46.95 12.56 -23.27
CA ILE A 181 48.38 12.75 -22.96
C ILE A 181 48.82 11.69 -21.94
N HIS A 182 49.00 10.45 -22.42
CA HIS A 182 49.38 9.26 -21.65
C HIS A 182 50.81 9.28 -21.05
N THR A 183 51.55 10.39 -21.17
CA THR A 183 53.00 10.47 -20.92
C THR A 183 53.40 11.03 -19.55
N VAL A 184 52.43 11.34 -18.69
CA VAL A 184 52.68 11.92 -17.36
C VAL A 184 52.79 10.81 -16.32
N THR A 185 54.02 10.41 -15.99
CA THR A 185 54.34 9.46 -14.91
C THR A 185 54.99 10.21 -13.74
N PRO A 186 54.62 9.99 -12.46
CA PRO A 186 53.56 9.08 -11.98
C PRO A 186 52.13 9.61 -12.23
N ALA A 187 51.15 8.72 -12.02
CA ALA A 187 49.73 9.08 -11.95
C ALA A 187 49.47 10.15 -10.88
N ILE A 188 48.54 11.08 -11.15
CA ILE A 188 48.24 12.20 -10.25
C ILE A 188 47.05 11.84 -9.37
N ASP A 189 47.31 11.58 -8.08
CA ASP A 189 46.25 11.41 -7.09
C ASP A 189 45.64 12.78 -6.73
N CYS A 190 44.48 13.09 -7.29
CA CYS A 190 43.75 14.33 -7.06
C CYS A 190 43.06 14.42 -5.68
N SER A 191 43.07 13.37 -4.86
CA SER A 191 42.66 13.47 -3.44
C SER A 191 43.70 14.18 -2.58
N GLN A 192 44.97 14.21 -3.01
CA GLN A 192 46.03 14.92 -2.30
C GLN A 192 45.96 16.43 -2.57
N ALA A 193 45.82 17.23 -1.53
CA ALA A 193 45.78 18.70 -1.63
C ALA A 193 47.01 19.29 -2.36
N ALA A 194 48.17 18.61 -2.31
CA ALA A 194 49.39 19.01 -3.02
C ALA A 194 49.26 18.92 -4.56
N ASN A 195 48.37 18.07 -5.09
CA ASN A 195 48.15 17.87 -6.52
C ASN A 195 47.02 18.73 -7.10
N ALA A 196 46.25 19.42 -6.25
CA ALA A 196 44.99 20.08 -6.65
C ALA A 196 45.16 21.13 -7.78
N SER A 197 46.34 21.74 -7.94
CA SER A 197 46.64 22.68 -9.03
C SER A 197 46.77 22.03 -10.42
N ARG A 198 46.82 20.70 -10.50
CA ARG A 198 46.88 19.90 -11.75
C ARG A 198 45.55 19.24 -12.11
N CYS A 199 44.58 19.31 -11.20
CA CYS A 199 43.31 18.64 -11.27
C CYS A 199 42.19 19.65 -11.58
N THR A 200 41.13 19.21 -12.25
CA THR A 200 39.94 20.03 -12.48
C THR A 200 38.67 19.26 -12.23
N TRP A 201 37.59 19.98 -11.94
CA TRP A 201 36.25 19.41 -11.83
C TRP A 201 35.66 19.24 -13.23
N VAL A 202 35.37 17.99 -13.60
CA VAL A 202 34.77 17.63 -14.88
C VAL A 202 33.31 17.24 -14.64
N PRO A 203 32.33 17.86 -15.33
CA PRO A 203 30.93 17.49 -15.21
C PRO A 203 30.66 16.20 -15.99
N LEU A 204 30.05 15.23 -15.31
CA LEU A 204 29.74 13.89 -15.78
C LEU A 204 28.27 13.59 -15.50
N ASP A 205 27.44 13.62 -16.54
CA ASP A 205 26.07 13.16 -16.46
C ASP A 205 25.93 11.80 -17.16
N ALA A 206 25.68 10.75 -16.37
CA ALA A 206 25.41 9.41 -16.88
C ALA A 206 23.91 9.10 -16.99
N SER A 207 23.04 10.08 -16.68
CA SER A 207 21.57 9.94 -16.72
C SER A 207 20.97 10.40 -18.04
N PHE A 208 21.45 11.51 -18.64
CA PHE A 208 21.16 11.82 -20.04
C PHE A 208 21.69 10.73 -20.96
N LYS A 209 20.88 10.35 -21.94
CA LYS A 209 21.26 9.49 -23.07
C LYS A 209 20.30 9.72 -24.22
N GLN A 210 20.77 9.50 -25.45
CA GLN A 210 19.91 9.40 -26.61
C GLN A 210 19.71 7.93 -26.97
N LYS A 211 18.54 7.60 -27.51
CA LYS A 211 18.13 6.24 -27.87
C LYS A 211 17.78 6.13 -29.35
N THR A 212 18.07 4.98 -29.95
CA THR A 212 17.66 4.61 -31.31
C THR A 212 16.41 3.75 -31.26
N TYR A 213 15.37 4.18 -31.99
CA TYR A 213 14.03 3.59 -32.03
C TYR A 213 13.76 2.95 -33.39
N ASN A 214 12.90 1.95 -33.43
CA ASN A 214 12.61 1.19 -34.65
C ASN A 214 11.75 1.98 -35.67
N GLY A 215 10.99 2.99 -35.19
CA GLY A 215 10.23 3.91 -36.05
C GLY A 215 9.03 3.29 -36.78
N LEU A 216 8.61 2.08 -36.40
CA LEU A 216 7.53 1.33 -37.06
C LEU A 216 6.13 1.85 -36.72
N ASN A 217 6.00 2.63 -35.63
CA ASN A 217 4.76 3.27 -35.19
C ASN A 217 3.56 2.31 -35.04
N LEU A 218 3.82 1.07 -34.60
CA LEU A 218 2.76 0.10 -34.29
C LEU A 218 2.03 0.52 -33.01
N ASP A 219 0.70 0.64 -33.08
CA ASP A 219 -0.14 1.07 -31.96
C ASP A 219 -1.44 0.24 -31.89
N PRO A 220 -1.53 -0.74 -30.97
CA PRO A 220 -2.71 -1.57 -30.79
C PRO A 220 -3.80 -0.92 -29.92
N TYR A 221 -3.57 0.28 -29.35
CA TYR A 221 -4.41 0.83 -28.28
C TYR A 221 -5.89 1.00 -28.64
N SER A 222 -6.19 1.43 -29.86
CA SER A 222 -7.55 1.60 -30.37
C SER A 222 -8.10 0.36 -31.09
N ALA A 223 -7.24 -0.62 -31.37
CA ALA A 223 -7.59 -1.86 -32.07
C ALA A 223 -7.94 -3.02 -31.13
N ILE A 224 -7.55 -2.93 -29.85
CA ILE A 224 -7.73 -4.01 -28.86
C ILE A 224 -8.40 -3.47 -27.59
N THR A 225 -9.55 -4.04 -27.27
CA THR A 225 -10.27 -3.80 -26.01
C THR A 225 -10.12 -5.01 -25.09
N PHE A 226 -9.81 -4.77 -23.81
CA PHE A 226 -9.78 -5.83 -22.80
C PHE A 226 -11.22 -6.14 -22.32
N ASP A 227 -11.61 -7.41 -22.34
CA ASP A 227 -12.94 -7.84 -21.90
C ASP A 227 -12.91 -8.26 -20.43
N TYR A 228 -13.16 -7.28 -19.55
CA TYR A 228 -13.28 -7.53 -18.11
C TYR A 228 -14.45 -8.45 -17.76
N THR A 229 -15.55 -8.46 -18.53
CA THR A 229 -16.70 -9.34 -18.23
C THR A 229 -16.35 -10.80 -18.48
N ALA A 230 -15.63 -11.10 -19.57
CA ALA A 230 -15.06 -12.42 -19.80
C ALA A 230 -13.98 -12.77 -18.77
N TYR A 231 -13.14 -11.82 -18.36
CA TYR A 231 -12.11 -12.03 -17.33
C TYR A 231 -12.71 -12.37 -15.95
N TYR A 232 -13.76 -11.67 -15.53
CA TYR A 232 -14.48 -11.99 -14.28
C TYR A 232 -15.23 -13.32 -14.36
N ASN A 233 -15.83 -13.65 -15.50
CA ASN A 233 -16.50 -14.95 -15.67
C ASN A 233 -15.54 -16.07 -16.11
N ALA A 234 -14.21 -15.87 -16.08
CA ALA A 234 -13.25 -16.81 -16.67
C ALA A 234 -13.27 -18.19 -16.00
N ILE A 235 -13.27 -18.27 -14.66
CA ILE A 235 -13.40 -19.54 -13.93
C ILE A 235 -14.78 -20.17 -14.22
N LYS A 236 -15.85 -19.39 -14.06
CA LYS A 236 -17.25 -19.80 -14.28
C LYS A 236 -17.50 -20.42 -15.66
N ASN A 237 -16.92 -19.81 -16.70
CA ASN A 237 -17.07 -20.22 -18.09
C ASN A 237 -15.99 -21.23 -18.52
N ASN A 238 -15.08 -21.62 -17.61
CA ASN A 238 -13.93 -22.48 -17.89
C ASN A 238 -13.00 -21.96 -19.01
N ASP A 239 -12.86 -20.64 -19.13
CA ASP A 239 -12.13 -19.96 -20.20
C ASP A 239 -10.61 -20.06 -20.02
N ALA A 240 -10.01 -21.08 -20.62
CA ALA A 240 -8.57 -21.34 -20.62
C ALA A 240 -7.72 -20.21 -21.28
N ALA A 241 -8.32 -19.24 -21.98
CA ALA A 241 -7.59 -18.06 -22.44
C ALA A 241 -7.38 -17.02 -21.33
N ARG A 242 -8.12 -17.08 -20.21
CA ARG A 242 -8.14 -16.04 -19.16
C ARG A 242 -8.03 -16.54 -17.72
N ARG A 243 -8.60 -17.70 -17.38
CA ARG A 243 -8.83 -18.11 -15.97
C ARG A 243 -7.55 -18.37 -15.15
N ASP A 244 -6.44 -18.66 -15.84
CA ASP A 244 -5.14 -19.04 -15.27
C ASP A 244 -4.04 -18.04 -15.70
N LYS A 245 -4.40 -16.78 -16.00
CA LYS A 245 -3.47 -15.76 -16.53
C LYS A 245 -3.75 -14.38 -15.92
N ASN A 246 -2.69 -13.60 -15.70
CA ASN A 246 -2.81 -12.19 -15.35
C ASN A 246 -3.24 -11.32 -16.57
N PRO A 247 -3.72 -10.09 -16.34
CA PRO A 247 -4.19 -9.21 -17.43
C PRO A 247 -3.12 -8.93 -18.49
N LEU A 248 -1.84 -8.83 -18.13
CA LEU A 248 -0.75 -8.57 -19.10
C LEU A 248 -0.59 -9.73 -20.08
N ALA A 249 -0.48 -10.97 -19.60
CA ALA A 249 -0.33 -12.13 -20.47
C ALA A 249 -1.52 -12.30 -21.43
N ILE A 250 -2.74 -12.01 -20.97
CA ILE A 250 -3.94 -11.97 -21.81
C ILE A 250 -3.81 -10.87 -22.89
N TYR A 251 -3.37 -9.67 -22.52
CA TYR A 251 -3.20 -8.57 -23.46
C TYR A 251 -2.07 -8.80 -24.48
N GLU A 252 -0.94 -9.38 -24.07
CA GLU A 252 0.16 -9.76 -24.97
C GLU A 252 -0.27 -10.81 -25.99
N GLU A 253 -1.10 -11.79 -25.59
CA GLU A 253 -1.70 -12.73 -26.54
C GLU A 253 -2.65 -12.04 -27.53
N GLN A 254 -3.43 -11.04 -27.09
CA GLN A 254 -4.27 -10.22 -27.98
C GLN A 254 -3.43 -9.39 -28.95
N VAL A 255 -2.37 -8.70 -28.50
CA VAL A 255 -1.44 -7.95 -29.37
C VAL A 255 -0.76 -8.91 -30.36
N GLY A 256 -0.32 -10.09 -29.92
CA GLY A 256 0.24 -11.11 -30.79
C GLY A 256 -0.73 -11.63 -31.86
N GLN A 257 -2.02 -11.74 -31.55
CA GLN A 257 -3.07 -12.08 -32.53
C GLN A 257 -3.30 -10.94 -33.53
N TRP A 258 -3.38 -9.70 -33.05
CA TRP A 258 -3.51 -8.49 -33.89
C TRP A 258 -2.31 -8.33 -34.83
N LEU A 259 -1.07 -8.53 -34.35
CA LEU A 259 0.14 -8.51 -35.16
C LEU A 259 0.13 -9.60 -36.23
N ARG A 260 -0.16 -10.86 -35.89
CA ARG A 260 -0.27 -11.95 -36.88
C ARG A 260 -1.31 -11.69 -37.96
N THR A 261 -2.35 -10.90 -37.66
CA THR A 261 -3.44 -10.58 -38.59
C THR A 261 -3.14 -9.37 -39.48
N ASN A 262 -2.52 -8.31 -38.94
CA ASN A 262 -2.39 -7.01 -39.61
C ASN A 262 -0.94 -6.61 -39.95
N HIS A 263 0.05 -7.19 -39.25
CA HIS A 263 1.47 -6.80 -39.30
C HIS A 263 2.36 -8.05 -39.33
N ALA A 264 2.19 -8.88 -40.36
CA ALA A 264 2.92 -10.14 -40.51
C ALA A 264 4.44 -9.96 -40.42
N GLY A 265 5.10 -10.79 -39.61
CA GLY A 265 6.54 -10.69 -39.33
C GLY A 265 6.93 -9.68 -38.26
N LYS A 266 5.96 -9.10 -37.52
CA LYS A 266 6.21 -8.22 -36.38
C LYS A 266 5.93 -8.87 -35.02
N THR A 267 6.69 -8.43 -34.02
CA THR A 267 6.79 -8.98 -32.66
C THR A 267 6.19 -8.03 -31.62
N LEU A 268 6.05 -8.48 -30.37
CA LEU A 268 5.66 -7.61 -29.26
C LEU A 268 6.73 -6.54 -28.99
N GLU A 269 7.98 -6.85 -29.31
CA GLU A 269 9.17 -6.02 -29.13
C GLU A 269 9.22 -4.92 -30.21
N ASP A 270 8.79 -5.20 -31.44
CA ASP A 270 8.53 -4.19 -32.47
C ASP A 270 7.46 -3.18 -32.01
N VAL A 271 6.42 -3.64 -31.29
CA VAL A 271 5.39 -2.76 -30.71
C VAL A 271 5.93 -2.00 -29.50
N GLN A 272 6.66 -2.67 -28.60
CA GLN A 272 7.20 -2.06 -27.39
C GLN A 272 8.15 -0.89 -27.72
N ASP A 273 9.03 -1.09 -28.71
CA ASP A 273 10.07 -0.13 -29.15
C ASP A 273 10.81 0.55 -27.99
N ALA A 274 11.48 -0.27 -27.17
CA ALA A 274 12.16 0.16 -25.93
C ALA A 274 13.23 1.25 -26.11
N GLY A 275 13.78 1.38 -27.32
CA GLY A 275 14.91 2.25 -27.65
C GLY A 275 16.25 1.72 -27.14
N ASN A 276 17.22 1.53 -28.05
CA ASN A 276 18.57 1.13 -27.68
C ASN A 276 19.42 2.37 -27.38
N ILE A 277 20.12 2.39 -26.24
CA ILE A 277 21.03 3.48 -25.84
C ILE A 277 22.12 3.66 -26.91
N VAL A 278 22.37 4.89 -27.32
CA VAL A 278 23.54 5.25 -28.14
C VAL A 278 24.76 5.23 -27.21
N GLU A 279 25.51 4.13 -27.24
CA GLU A 279 26.67 3.93 -26.37
C GLU A 279 27.82 4.93 -26.63
N ILE A 280 28.48 5.38 -25.56
CA ILE A 280 29.73 6.13 -25.59
C ILE A 280 30.89 5.16 -25.34
N ARG A 281 31.88 5.16 -26.23
CA ARG A 281 33.12 4.34 -26.15
C ARG A 281 34.31 5.15 -26.69
N GLU A 282 34.43 6.40 -26.23
CA GLU A 282 35.42 7.36 -26.72
C GLU A 282 36.78 7.22 -26.01
N GLY A 283 36.82 6.60 -24.83
CA GLY A 283 38.03 6.50 -24.01
C GLY A 283 38.46 7.85 -23.39
N LEU A 284 37.55 8.83 -23.37
CA LEU A 284 37.76 10.20 -22.89
C LEU A 284 36.55 10.64 -22.06
N LEU A 285 36.76 11.46 -21.02
CA LEU A 285 35.62 12.15 -20.37
C LEU A 285 35.08 13.26 -21.29
N PRO A 286 33.78 13.59 -21.24
CA PRO A 286 33.18 14.66 -22.05
C PRO A 286 33.89 16.01 -21.88
N ALA A 287 33.82 16.86 -22.92
CA ALA A 287 34.37 18.22 -22.89
C ALA A 287 33.41 19.23 -22.23
N SER A 288 32.11 18.97 -22.33
CA SER A 288 31.01 19.70 -21.71
C SER A 288 29.83 18.74 -21.52
N LEU A 289 28.80 19.17 -20.79
CA LEU A 289 27.51 18.48 -20.79
C LEU A 289 26.88 18.51 -22.20
N PRO A 290 25.99 17.55 -22.53
CA PRO A 290 25.38 17.43 -23.86
C PRO A 290 24.25 18.45 -24.11
N TYR A 291 23.87 19.22 -23.10
CA TYR A 291 22.82 20.25 -23.11
C TYR A 291 23.37 21.58 -22.56
N GLN A 292 22.65 22.69 -22.77
CA GLN A 292 23.03 23.99 -22.21
C GLN A 292 22.63 24.05 -20.73
N VAL A 293 23.55 24.44 -19.83
CA VAL A 293 23.21 24.85 -18.46
C VAL A 293 22.99 26.37 -18.43
N ILE A 294 21.97 26.81 -17.69
CA ILE A 294 21.56 28.21 -17.55
C ILE A 294 21.58 28.62 -16.07
N GLY A 295 22.08 29.82 -15.79
CA GLY A 295 22.20 30.34 -14.44
C GLY A 295 23.42 29.78 -13.69
N THR A 296 23.31 29.71 -12.36
CA THR A 296 24.41 29.31 -11.47
C THR A 296 24.36 27.82 -11.17
N ILE A 297 25.46 27.11 -11.45
CA ILE A 297 25.65 25.71 -11.01
C ILE A 297 25.88 25.68 -9.49
N ARG A 298 24.99 25.01 -8.78
CA ARG A 298 25.02 24.77 -7.33
C ARG A 298 25.62 23.37 -7.07
N ARG A 299 26.25 23.15 -5.91
CA ARG A 299 27.13 22.00 -5.67
C ARG A 299 27.03 21.50 -4.23
N TYR A 300 26.95 20.18 -4.07
CA TYR A 300 26.72 19.53 -2.79
C TYR A 300 27.48 18.21 -2.73
N ASP A 301 28.09 17.89 -1.59
CA ASP A 301 28.80 16.62 -1.42
C ASP A 301 27.89 15.47 -0.96
N THR A 302 26.66 15.78 -0.51
CA THR A 302 25.65 14.86 0.04
C THR A 302 24.23 15.41 -0.20
N VAL A 303 23.22 14.54 -0.21
CA VAL A 303 21.79 14.94 -0.25
C VAL A 303 21.39 15.75 0.99
N ALA A 304 21.94 15.42 2.16
CA ALA A 304 21.69 16.17 3.40
C ALA A 304 22.20 17.63 3.33
N ALA A 305 23.31 17.89 2.63
CA ALA A 305 23.84 19.23 2.41
C ALA A 305 22.98 20.06 1.44
N HIS A 306 22.42 19.41 0.42
CA HIS A 306 21.41 20.01 -0.46
C HIS A 306 20.13 20.36 0.32
N ASP A 307 19.59 19.41 1.09
CA ASP A 307 18.32 19.60 1.80
C ASP A 307 18.39 20.62 2.94
N ALA A 308 19.60 20.93 3.42
CA ALA A 308 19.87 22.04 4.35
C ALA A 308 19.84 23.44 3.67
N ALA A 309 19.91 23.50 2.34
CA ALA A 309 19.77 24.73 1.55
C ALA A 309 18.30 25.03 1.15
N VAL A 310 17.34 24.18 1.53
CA VAL A 310 15.90 24.39 1.31
C VAL A 310 15.29 25.19 2.48
N PRO A 311 14.48 26.24 2.26
CA PRO A 311 13.98 26.76 0.98
C PRO A 311 14.76 28.01 0.49
N SER A 312 16.04 28.16 0.85
CA SER A 312 16.77 29.43 0.68
C SER A 312 17.50 29.55 -0.65
N THR A 313 18.19 28.48 -1.08
CA THR A 313 18.88 28.39 -2.37
C THR A 313 18.25 27.30 -3.25
N GLU A 314 17.68 26.27 -2.61
CA GLU A 314 16.99 25.15 -3.25
C GLU A 314 15.50 25.17 -2.91
N THR A 315 14.65 24.72 -3.83
CA THR A 315 13.18 24.88 -3.70
C THR A 315 12.49 23.70 -3.00
N LYS A 316 13.01 22.49 -3.19
CA LYS A 316 12.44 21.21 -2.73
C LYS A 316 13.54 20.28 -2.23
N LYS A 317 13.19 19.32 -1.38
CA LYS A 317 14.15 18.34 -0.84
C LYS A 317 14.37 17.17 -1.78
N TRP A 318 15.64 16.81 -2.00
CA TRP A 318 16.07 15.61 -2.70
C TRP A 318 15.87 14.35 -1.84
N GLY A 319 16.08 14.43 -0.54
CA GLY A 319 15.84 13.32 0.38
C GLY A 319 14.36 12.99 0.44
N LYS A 320 13.99 11.81 -0.07
CA LYS A 320 12.62 11.29 0.04
C LYS A 320 12.53 10.39 1.27
N THR A 321 11.46 10.58 2.05
CA THR A 321 11.32 9.96 3.38
C THR A 321 9.99 9.24 3.55
N LEU A 322 9.98 8.26 4.43
CA LEU A 322 8.78 7.66 5.00
C LEU A 322 8.71 7.97 6.50
N SER A 323 7.51 8.22 7.00
CA SER A 323 7.21 8.29 8.44
C SER A 323 5.93 7.53 8.75
N MET A 324 5.83 7.04 9.98
CA MET A 324 4.69 6.26 10.45
C MET A 324 4.15 6.85 11.75
N ARG A 325 2.82 6.89 11.88
CA ARG A 325 2.10 7.27 13.10
C ARG A 325 1.24 6.10 13.55
N MET A 326 1.45 5.65 14.78
CA MET A 326 0.58 4.66 15.42
C MET A 326 -0.47 5.39 16.24
N THR A 327 -1.69 4.85 16.26
CA THR A 327 -2.72 5.20 17.23
C THR A 327 -3.31 3.92 17.83
N TYR A 328 -3.01 3.67 19.11
CA TYR A 328 -3.66 2.62 19.90
C TYR A 328 -4.96 3.16 20.50
N ARG A 329 -6.03 2.36 20.44
CA ARG A 329 -7.34 2.68 20.99
C ARG A 329 -7.83 1.56 21.91
N ALA A 330 -7.85 1.81 23.21
CA ALA A 330 -8.38 0.91 24.23
C ALA A 330 -9.86 1.18 24.49
N VAL A 331 -10.68 0.14 24.61
CA VAL A 331 -12.13 0.23 24.89
C VAL A 331 -12.45 -0.52 26.18
N PHE A 332 -12.84 0.21 27.22
CA PHE A 332 -13.11 -0.37 28.54
C PHE A 332 -14.55 -0.92 28.62
N SER A 333 -14.75 -1.96 29.42
CA SER A 333 -16.05 -2.64 29.62
C SER A 333 -17.17 -1.73 30.15
N GLY A 334 -16.83 -0.58 30.74
CA GLY A 334 -17.78 0.48 31.12
C GLY A 334 -18.09 1.52 30.03
N GLY A 335 -17.68 1.30 28.78
CA GLY A 335 -17.91 2.22 27.65
C GLY A 335 -16.93 3.40 27.52
N GLY A 336 -15.94 3.49 28.40
CA GLY A 336 -14.84 4.45 28.29
C GLY A 336 -13.86 4.10 27.17
N VAL A 337 -13.18 5.10 26.61
CA VAL A 337 -12.16 4.93 25.55
C VAL A 337 -10.92 5.75 25.89
N ILE A 338 -9.74 5.16 25.72
CA ILE A 338 -8.45 5.87 25.73
C ILE A 338 -7.81 5.71 24.36
N SER A 339 -7.23 6.79 23.83
CA SER A 339 -6.42 6.77 22.61
C SER A 339 -5.02 7.32 22.89
N LEU A 340 -3.99 6.61 22.45
CA LEU A 340 -2.59 7.01 22.53
C LEU A 340 -2.02 7.06 21.11
N SER A 341 -1.40 8.18 20.72
CA SER A 341 -0.73 8.33 19.42
C SER A 341 0.74 8.65 19.58
N SER A 342 1.55 8.11 18.67
CA SER A 342 3.01 8.24 18.62
C SER A 342 3.51 8.03 17.19
N GLY A 343 4.78 8.27 16.90
CA GLY A 343 5.32 8.11 15.55
C GLY A 343 6.82 7.83 15.49
N THR A 344 7.29 7.52 14.29
CA THR A 344 8.70 7.25 13.98
C THR A 344 9.48 8.54 13.68
N PRO A 345 10.83 8.50 13.69
CA PRO A 345 11.61 9.45 12.88
C PRO A 345 11.27 9.31 11.39
N ASN A 346 11.71 10.29 10.59
CA ASN A 346 11.71 10.17 9.14
C ASN A 346 12.83 9.21 8.71
N ILE A 347 12.48 8.21 7.89
CA ILE A 347 13.38 7.18 7.36
C ILE A 347 13.63 7.48 5.88
N LEU A 348 14.87 7.43 5.40
CA LEU A 348 15.18 7.70 3.99
C LEU A 348 14.81 6.52 3.08
N LEU A 349 14.15 6.79 1.95
CA LEU A 349 13.79 5.75 0.97
C LEU A 349 15.01 5.04 0.38
N ALA A 350 16.13 5.75 0.21
CA ALA A 350 17.40 5.19 -0.22
C ALA A 350 17.96 4.10 0.73
N GLU A 351 17.59 4.12 2.02
CA GLU A 351 17.92 3.04 2.95
C GLU A 351 16.93 1.87 2.85
N ILE A 352 15.63 2.14 2.70
CA ILE A 352 14.60 1.10 2.57
C ILE A 352 14.77 0.34 1.23
N ALA A 353 15.37 0.96 0.21
CA ALA A 353 15.74 0.31 -1.05
C ALA A 353 16.75 -0.87 -0.87
N THR A 354 17.47 -0.93 0.26
CA THR A 354 18.43 -1.99 0.60
C THR A 354 18.22 -2.65 1.96
N LYS A 355 17.21 -2.24 2.76
CA LYS A 355 16.96 -2.74 4.12
C LYS A 355 15.48 -3.00 4.37
N ARG A 356 15.11 -4.15 4.96
CA ARG A 356 13.73 -4.40 5.42
C ARG A 356 13.31 -3.40 6.50
N LEU A 357 12.10 -2.86 6.37
CA LEU A 357 11.44 -2.00 7.38
C LEU A 357 10.26 -2.76 7.99
N THR A 358 10.40 -3.21 9.24
CA THR A 358 9.41 -4.06 9.90
C THR A 358 8.74 -3.36 11.09
N PHE A 359 7.49 -3.73 11.37
CA PHE A 359 6.70 -3.31 12.52
C PHE A 359 6.13 -4.56 13.21
N VAL A 360 6.47 -4.75 14.47
CA VAL A 360 6.25 -6.02 15.18
C VAL A 360 5.76 -5.78 16.62
N PRO A 361 4.71 -6.49 17.09
CA PRO A 361 4.35 -6.60 18.49
C PRO A 361 5.35 -7.49 19.25
N GLU A 362 5.95 -6.97 20.31
CA GLU A 362 6.83 -7.70 21.22
C GLU A 362 6.20 -7.83 22.60
N PHE A 363 6.09 -9.07 23.09
CA PHE A 363 5.73 -9.35 24.48
C PHE A 363 7.01 -9.57 25.29
N ASP A 364 7.26 -8.71 26.28
CA ASP A 364 8.31 -8.91 27.28
C ASP A 364 7.76 -9.77 28.46
N PRO A 365 8.56 -10.67 29.08
CA PRO A 365 8.05 -11.60 30.08
C PRO A 365 7.43 -10.92 31.32
N GLY A 366 6.10 -10.96 31.41
CA GLY A 366 5.32 -10.41 32.52
C GLY A 366 4.48 -9.17 32.17
N ASP A 367 4.64 -8.57 30.98
CA ASP A 367 3.75 -7.50 30.51
C ASP A 367 2.38 -8.07 30.08
N GLY A 368 1.29 -7.39 30.44
CA GLY A 368 -0.09 -7.76 30.03
C GLY A 368 -0.49 -7.28 28.61
N PHE A 369 0.42 -6.63 27.89
CA PHE A 369 0.18 -5.92 26.63
C PHE A 369 1.50 -5.85 25.84
N PRO A 370 1.51 -5.97 24.49
CA PRO A 370 2.74 -5.92 23.71
C PRO A 370 3.24 -4.49 23.47
N SER A 371 4.56 -4.30 23.51
CA SER A 371 5.23 -3.16 22.87
C SER A 371 5.07 -3.27 21.35
N MET A 372 4.94 -2.16 20.65
CA MET A 372 5.04 -2.13 19.18
C MET A 372 6.38 -1.51 18.78
N VAL A 373 7.15 -2.22 17.96
CA VAL A 373 8.54 -1.90 17.64
C VAL A 373 8.74 -1.77 16.14
N VAL A 374 9.50 -0.76 15.71
CA VAL A 374 9.87 -0.52 14.31
C VAL A 374 11.36 -0.76 14.13
N ARG A 375 11.71 -1.59 13.13
CA ARG A 375 13.11 -1.92 12.80
C ARG A 375 13.46 -1.60 11.35
N LEU A 376 14.67 -1.10 11.13
CA LEU A 376 15.28 -0.93 9.81
C LEU A 376 16.54 -1.82 9.73
N GLY A 377 16.52 -2.83 8.85
CA GLY A 377 17.60 -3.82 8.76
C GLY A 377 17.83 -4.58 10.07
N GLY A 378 16.76 -4.91 10.80
CA GLY A 378 16.82 -5.57 12.12
C GLY A 378 17.18 -4.65 13.30
N ILE A 379 17.60 -3.41 13.06
CA ILE A 379 17.95 -2.45 14.13
C ILE A 379 16.69 -1.69 14.58
N GLU A 380 16.40 -1.69 15.88
CA GLU A 380 15.29 -0.90 16.47
C GLU A 380 15.54 0.61 16.32
N ILE A 381 14.65 1.28 15.56
CA ILE A 381 14.71 2.72 15.29
C ILE A 381 13.58 3.50 15.99
N ALA A 382 12.51 2.83 16.40
CA ALA A 382 11.45 3.41 17.24
C ALA A 382 10.69 2.31 17.99
N ARG A 383 10.14 2.68 19.16
CA ARG A 383 9.16 1.89 19.91
C ARG A 383 7.93 2.76 20.14
N PRO A 384 7.04 2.95 19.13
CA PRO A 384 5.93 3.89 19.24
C PRO A 384 4.97 3.57 20.39
N ILE A 385 4.82 2.29 20.73
CA ILE A 385 4.03 1.84 21.88
C ILE A 385 4.97 1.02 22.76
N ASP A 386 5.15 1.42 24.01
CA ASP A 386 6.05 0.78 24.96
C ASP A 386 5.21 0.22 26.12
N SER A 387 5.30 -1.09 26.33
CA SER A 387 4.50 -1.82 27.32
C SER A 387 5.17 -1.89 28.70
N ARG A 388 6.48 -1.68 28.77
CA ARG A 388 7.34 -2.23 29.82
C ARG A 388 6.94 -1.82 31.24
N GLY A 389 6.46 -2.78 32.02
CA GLY A 389 5.97 -2.60 33.38
C GLY A 389 4.46 -2.38 33.50
N SER A 390 3.68 -2.70 32.47
CA SER A 390 2.22 -2.54 32.45
C SER A 390 1.50 -3.80 32.95
N ASN A 391 1.18 -3.81 34.24
CA ASN A 391 0.46 -4.90 34.92
C ASN A 391 -1.06 -4.91 34.64
N GLY A 392 -1.49 -4.80 33.37
CA GLY A 392 -2.91 -4.71 33.01
C GLY A 392 -3.25 -5.45 31.72
N ASP A 393 -4.32 -6.25 31.77
CA ASP A 393 -4.84 -7.00 30.62
C ASP A 393 -5.35 -6.08 29.50
N VAL A 394 -5.17 -6.50 28.24
CA VAL A 394 -5.71 -5.80 27.08
C VAL A 394 -7.25 -5.88 27.05
N PRO A 395 -7.99 -4.75 27.06
CA PRO A 395 -9.44 -4.80 26.94
C PRO A 395 -9.88 -5.36 25.58
N LEU A 396 -10.84 -6.29 25.57
CA LEU A 396 -11.39 -6.89 24.34
C LEU A 396 -11.92 -5.80 23.39
N GLY A 397 -11.51 -5.86 22.12
CA GLY A 397 -11.85 -4.85 21.10
C GLY A 397 -10.92 -3.63 21.08
N SER A 398 -9.79 -3.66 21.80
CA SER A 398 -8.71 -2.68 21.63
C SER A 398 -7.94 -2.96 20.34
N VAL A 399 -7.57 -1.90 19.60
CA VAL A 399 -6.96 -2.01 18.26
C VAL A 399 -5.82 -1.01 18.05
N VAL A 400 -4.88 -1.34 17.17
CA VAL A 400 -3.94 -0.37 16.59
C VAL A 400 -4.40 0.07 15.20
N THR A 401 -4.28 1.37 14.95
CA THR A 401 -4.30 1.99 13.63
C THR A 401 -2.88 2.42 13.28
N MET A 402 -2.44 2.08 12.08
CA MET A 402 -1.19 2.53 11.47
C MET A 402 -1.52 3.51 10.34
N GLU A 403 -1.02 4.73 10.46
CA GLU A 403 -1.01 5.75 9.42
C GLU A 403 0.43 5.84 8.90
N ILE A 404 0.65 5.71 7.59
CA ILE A 404 1.97 5.81 6.96
C ILE A 404 1.93 6.95 5.93
N THR A 405 2.95 7.80 5.93
CA THR A 405 3.13 8.88 4.94
C THR A 405 4.50 8.77 4.29
N MET A 406 4.55 8.77 2.97
CA MET A 406 5.76 8.61 2.16
C MET A 406 5.88 9.74 1.14
N SER A 407 7.09 10.30 0.97
CA SER A 407 7.35 11.38 0.02
C SER A 407 7.20 10.92 -1.43
N GLY A 408 6.11 11.35 -2.08
CA GLY A 408 5.88 11.13 -3.51
C GLY A 408 6.61 12.17 -4.37
N ALA A 409 5.88 12.81 -5.29
CA ALA A 409 6.42 13.88 -6.12
C ALA A 409 6.23 15.26 -5.48
N PRO A 410 7.27 16.11 -5.37
CA PRO A 410 7.08 17.47 -4.92
C PRO A 410 6.29 18.30 -5.94
N SER A 411 5.49 19.25 -5.48
CA SER A 411 4.77 20.15 -6.37
C SER A 411 5.73 21.01 -7.20
N VAL A 412 5.48 21.11 -8.50
CA VAL A 412 6.15 22.07 -9.41
C VAL A 412 5.52 23.47 -9.37
N VAL A 413 4.40 23.64 -8.66
CA VAL A 413 3.69 24.91 -8.47
C VAL A 413 4.01 25.48 -7.09
N SER A 414 4.59 26.68 -7.06
CA SER A 414 4.94 27.37 -5.82
C SER A 414 3.72 27.57 -4.91
N GLY A 415 3.89 27.31 -3.62
CA GLY A 415 2.83 27.41 -2.60
C GLY A 415 1.83 26.25 -2.56
N GLN A 416 1.84 25.32 -3.53
CA GLN A 416 1.01 24.11 -3.49
C GLN A 416 1.71 22.98 -2.71
N PRO A 417 0.96 22.10 -2.02
CA PRO A 417 1.51 20.99 -1.24
C PRO A 417 2.14 19.92 -2.15
N ASP A 418 3.10 19.17 -1.60
CA ASP A 418 3.71 18.04 -2.29
C ASP A 418 2.74 16.84 -2.36
N ARG A 419 2.85 16.02 -3.42
CA ARG A 419 2.00 14.82 -3.63
C ARG A 419 2.53 13.67 -2.79
N ASP A 420 2.46 13.83 -1.47
CA ASP A 420 2.77 12.76 -0.51
C ASP A 420 1.77 11.61 -0.63
N ILE A 421 2.26 10.39 -0.42
CA ILE A 421 1.54 9.14 -0.56
C ILE A 421 1.23 8.62 0.84
N SER A 422 -0.05 8.51 1.18
CA SER A 422 -0.49 8.07 2.51
C SER A 422 -1.32 6.79 2.45
N ALA A 423 -1.14 5.92 3.44
CA ALA A 423 -1.90 4.69 3.59
C ALA A 423 -2.32 4.48 5.05
N THR A 424 -3.52 3.94 5.28
CA THR A 424 -4.06 3.68 6.61
C THR A 424 -4.52 2.24 6.77
N TYR A 425 -4.01 1.58 7.81
CA TYR A 425 -4.35 0.21 8.21
C TYR A 425 -4.98 0.28 9.60
N GLN A 426 -6.07 -0.45 9.81
CA GLN A 426 -6.89 -0.39 11.02
C GLN A 426 -7.24 -1.80 11.49
N GLY A 427 -7.59 -1.95 12.77
CA GLY A 427 -7.93 -3.26 13.34
C GLY A 427 -6.73 -4.17 13.54
N MET A 428 -5.50 -3.61 13.58
CA MET A 428 -4.29 -4.39 13.76
C MET A 428 -4.24 -4.91 15.20
N VAL A 429 -4.24 -6.24 15.35
CA VAL A 429 -4.22 -6.98 16.62
C VAL A 429 -3.30 -8.18 16.45
N GLY A 430 -2.12 -8.15 17.08
CA GLY A 430 -1.10 -9.16 16.84
C GLY A 430 -0.40 -9.00 15.49
N GLY A 431 0.25 -10.07 15.01
CA GLY A 431 0.86 -10.13 13.68
C GLY A 431 2.35 -9.82 13.59
N TYR A 432 2.86 -9.82 12.37
CA TYR A 432 4.18 -9.36 11.96
C TYR A 432 4.01 -8.61 10.63
N TYR A 433 4.50 -7.37 10.54
CA TYR A 433 4.28 -6.50 9.39
C TYR A 433 5.59 -6.00 8.79
N LEU A 434 5.66 -5.96 7.46
CA LEU A 434 6.67 -5.23 6.69
C LEU A 434 6.00 -4.03 6.03
N ILE A 435 6.60 -2.85 6.20
CA ILE A 435 6.21 -1.64 5.48
C ILE A 435 6.92 -1.68 4.14
N ALA A 436 6.15 -1.88 3.08
CA ALA A 436 6.65 -2.11 1.75
C ALA A 436 6.65 -0.79 0.97
N THR A 437 7.81 -0.36 0.46
CA THR A 437 7.94 0.81 -0.42
C THR A 437 8.55 0.45 -1.77
N GLY A 438 8.09 1.09 -2.85
CA GLY A 438 8.58 0.83 -4.20
C GLY A 438 8.25 1.93 -5.21
N GLY A 439 8.40 1.60 -6.50
CA GLY A 439 8.13 2.48 -7.63
C GLY A 439 9.20 2.33 -8.71
N GLU A 440 9.63 3.44 -9.33
CA GLU A 440 10.69 3.42 -10.35
C GLU A 440 12.10 3.03 -9.82
N SER A 441 12.27 2.75 -8.52
CA SER A 441 13.46 2.11 -7.94
C SER A 441 13.35 0.57 -7.82
N SER A 442 12.14 0.01 -7.95
CA SER A 442 11.88 -1.42 -7.73
C SER A 442 12.47 -2.29 -8.85
N ASN A 443 13.21 -3.35 -8.47
CA ASN A 443 13.95 -4.19 -9.41
C ASN A 443 14.27 -5.61 -8.87
N TRP A 444 14.54 -6.55 -9.77
CA TRP A 444 14.82 -7.95 -9.44
C TRP A 444 16.03 -8.21 -8.53
N THR A 445 17.02 -7.31 -8.47
CA THR A 445 18.16 -7.52 -7.56
C THR A 445 17.78 -7.36 -6.09
N GLN A 446 16.70 -6.62 -5.78
CA GLN A 446 16.13 -6.58 -4.43
C GLN A 446 15.54 -7.94 -4.05
N VAL A 447 14.83 -8.58 -4.99
CA VAL A 447 14.25 -9.93 -4.83
C VAL A 447 15.35 -10.95 -4.59
N HIS A 448 16.41 -10.93 -5.42
CA HIS A 448 17.54 -11.86 -5.27
C HIS A 448 18.31 -11.65 -3.95
N ARG A 449 18.47 -10.41 -3.46
CA ARG A 449 19.05 -10.15 -2.14
C ARG A 449 18.16 -10.68 -1.01
N ALA A 450 16.88 -10.32 -1.01
CA ALA A 450 15.92 -10.78 0.00
C ALA A 450 15.79 -12.31 0.03
N ALA A 451 15.84 -12.97 -1.13
CA ALA A 451 15.80 -14.43 -1.23
C ALA A 451 17.10 -15.07 -0.73
N GLY A 452 18.27 -14.48 -1.02
CA GLY A 452 19.55 -14.90 -0.45
C GLY A 452 19.57 -14.79 1.08
N GLU A 453 19.18 -13.63 1.63
CA GLU A 453 19.05 -13.41 3.07
C GLU A 453 18.11 -14.44 3.74
N LEU A 454 17.03 -14.82 3.08
CA LEU A 454 16.08 -15.82 3.58
C LEU A 454 16.63 -17.25 3.52
N LEU A 455 17.39 -17.60 2.47
CA LEU A 455 18.06 -18.89 2.35
C LEU A 455 19.15 -19.03 3.41
N ASP A 456 20.00 -18.02 3.59
CA ASP A 456 21.00 -17.96 4.65
C ASP A 456 20.35 -18.04 6.04
N ALA A 457 19.22 -17.37 6.26
CA ALA A 457 18.44 -17.46 7.49
C ALA A 457 17.87 -18.86 7.74
N ASN A 458 17.42 -19.56 6.70
CA ASN A 458 16.92 -20.94 6.76
C ASN A 458 18.05 -21.98 6.99
N ASP A 459 19.30 -21.63 6.71
CA ASP A 459 20.46 -22.42 7.13
C ASP A 459 20.96 -22.08 8.54
N LEU A 460 20.82 -20.83 9.00
CA LEU A 460 21.15 -20.41 10.36
C LEU A 460 20.12 -20.84 11.42
N TYR A 461 18.83 -20.79 11.10
CA TYR A 461 17.73 -21.05 12.04
C TYR A 461 16.93 -22.28 11.60
N LYS A 462 17.36 -23.47 12.03
CA LYS A 462 16.67 -24.72 11.72
C LYS A 462 15.36 -24.82 12.51
N VAL A 463 14.26 -24.98 11.76
CA VAL A 463 12.92 -25.16 12.34
C VAL A 463 12.64 -26.64 12.50
N VAL A 464 12.24 -27.02 13.72
CA VAL A 464 11.87 -28.39 14.11
C VAL A 464 10.49 -28.40 14.77
N PHE A 465 9.90 -29.57 14.88
CA PHE A 465 8.53 -29.77 15.36
C PHE A 465 8.49 -30.88 16.40
N ASN A 466 7.63 -30.76 17.40
CA ASN A 466 7.44 -31.80 18.41
C ASN A 466 6.58 -32.95 17.83
N PRO A 467 7.14 -34.14 17.53
CA PRO A 467 6.37 -35.25 16.93
C PRO A 467 5.37 -35.91 17.89
N THR A 468 5.28 -35.43 19.14
CA THR A 468 4.33 -35.88 20.17
C THR A 468 3.25 -34.84 20.50
N GLU A 469 3.25 -33.70 19.80
CA GLU A 469 2.26 -32.64 20.01
C GLU A 469 0.86 -33.04 19.54
N ALA A 470 -0.17 -32.64 20.29
CA ALA A 470 -1.53 -33.15 20.10
C ALA A 470 -2.18 -32.56 18.83
N GLY A 471 -2.20 -33.35 17.76
CA GLY A 471 -2.74 -32.96 16.45
C GLY A 471 -1.67 -32.74 15.38
N CYS A 472 -0.40 -32.64 15.79
CA CYS A 472 0.77 -32.54 14.92
C CYS A 472 0.85 -33.74 13.95
N GLN A 473 1.16 -33.50 12.67
CA GLN A 473 1.38 -34.56 11.67
C GLN A 473 2.82 -34.52 11.13
N ALA A 474 3.22 -35.59 10.42
CA ALA A 474 4.62 -35.85 10.06
C ALA A 474 5.26 -34.86 9.06
N ASP A 475 4.48 -33.96 8.47
CA ASP A 475 4.88 -32.91 7.53
C ASP A 475 5.07 -31.52 8.20
N GLY A 476 5.12 -31.45 9.54
CA GLY A 476 5.28 -30.19 10.31
C GLY A 476 3.96 -29.50 10.66
N THR A 477 2.89 -29.99 10.04
CA THR A 477 1.48 -29.74 10.29
C THR A 477 1.06 -29.65 11.74
N ASN A 478 0.30 -28.62 12.12
CA ASN A 478 -0.35 -28.43 13.44
C ASN A 478 0.61 -28.54 14.63
N CYS A 479 1.91 -28.55 14.36
CA CYS A 479 2.96 -28.54 15.36
C CYS A 479 3.33 -27.08 15.63
N THR A 480 3.78 -26.81 16.83
CA THR A 480 4.52 -25.60 17.14
C THR A 480 5.93 -25.71 16.52
N PRO A 481 6.32 -24.86 15.56
CA PRO A 481 7.72 -24.69 15.17
C PRO A 481 8.56 -24.17 16.33
N TYR A 482 9.61 -24.93 16.63
CA TYR A 482 10.70 -24.59 17.51
C TYR A 482 11.96 -24.30 16.69
N VAL A 483 12.87 -23.49 17.23
CA VAL A 483 14.17 -23.21 16.62
C VAL A 483 15.21 -24.12 17.27
N ASP A 484 15.63 -25.16 16.55
CA ASP A 484 16.74 -26.04 16.94
C ASP A 484 18.04 -25.23 16.83
N ALA A 485 18.52 -24.79 17.99
CA ALA A 485 19.74 -24.01 18.10
C ALA A 485 21.02 -24.87 18.19
N ASN A 486 20.90 -26.20 18.16
CA ASN A 486 22.00 -27.12 18.48
C ASN A 486 22.21 -28.27 17.46
N GLY A 487 21.25 -28.50 16.57
CA GLY A 487 21.30 -29.46 15.46
C GLY A 487 20.91 -30.90 15.83
N ASN A 488 20.22 -31.14 16.95
CA ASN A 488 19.85 -32.49 17.38
C ASN A 488 18.47 -32.98 16.91
N GLY A 489 17.65 -32.08 16.36
CA GLY A 489 16.21 -32.31 16.17
C GLY A 489 15.40 -31.49 17.17
N TRP A 490 14.24 -31.98 17.57
CA TRP A 490 13.41 -31.33 18.60
C TRP A 490 13.74 -31.85 19.99
N ASP A 491 14.04 -30.94 20.92
CA ASP A 491 14.04 -31.22 22.36
C ASP A 491 13.36 -30.11 23.21
N SER A 492 13.22 -30.36 24.51
CA SER A 492 12.51 -29.47 25.45
C SER A 492 13.23 -28.15 25.79
N THR A 493 14.43 -27.93 25.27
CA THR A 493 15.23 -26.71 25.45
C THR A 493 15.12 -25.74 24.27
N ASP A 494 14.54 -26.18 23.14
CA ASP A 494 14.33 -25.32 21.98
C ASP A 494 13.31 -24.22 22.26
N THR A 495 13.54 -23.04 21.68
CA THR A 495 12.63 -21.89 21.82
C THR A 495 11.60 -21.90 20.69
N LYS A 496 10.32 -21.62 20.97
CA LYS A 496 9.30 -21.48 19.90
C LYS A 496 9.68 -20.35 18.94
N LEU A 497 9.34 -20.47 17.65
CA LEU A 497 9.65 -19.43 16.66
C LEU A 497 9.11 -18.03 17.06
N LEU A 498 7.89 -17.96 17.61
CA LEU A 498 7.31 -16.70 18.11
C LEU A 498 8.07 -16.08 19.30
N GLU A 499 8.78 -16.89 20.08
CA GLU A 499 9.52 -16.47 21.27
C GLU A 499 10.97 -16.10 20.91
N ASN A 500 11.50 -16.66 19.82
CA ASN A 500 12.83 -16.39 19.28
C ASN A 500 12.81 -15.19 18.30
N ARG A 501 12.83 -13.95 18.84
CA ARG A 501 12.74 -12.72 18.05
C ARG A 501 13.74 -12.63 16.86
N PRO A 502 15.03 -13.01 16.99
CA PRO A 502 15.96 -13.02 15.86
C PRO A 502 15.57 -13.99 14.73
N ALA A 503 15.15 -15.22 15.07
CA ALA A 503 14.70 -16.20 14.08
C ALA A 503 13.40 -15.77 13.41
N LEU A 504 12.47 -15.16 14.16
CA LEU A 504 11.23 -14.59 13.62
C LEU A 504 11.52 -13.45 12.64
N ASP A 505 12.36 -12.47 13.01
CA ASP A 505 12.70 -11.33 12.14
C ASP A 505 13.44 -11.79 10.86
N ALA A 506 14.25 -12.84 10.96
CA ALA A 506 14.97 -13.41 9.82
C ALA A 506 14.08 -14.27 8.90
N LEU A 507 13.34 -15.24 9.43
CA LEU A 507 12.53 -16.18 8.64
C LEU A 507 11.20 -15.57 8.19
N THR A 508 10.39 -15.08 9.13
CA THR A 508 9.10 -14.44 8.83
C THR A 508 9.30 -13.11 8.13
N GLY A 509 10.16 -12.25 8.71
CA GLY A 509 10.48 -10.96 8.12
C GLY A 509 11.18 -11.08 6.76
N GLY A 510 11.98 -12.12 6.54
CA GLY A 510 12.56 -12.46 5.24
C GLY A 510 11.51 -12.88 4.21
N LEU A 511 10.64 -13.85 4.53
CA LEU A 511 9.60 -14.34 3.60
C LEU A 511 8.70 -13.20 3.07
N ILE A 512 8.21 -12.34 3.96
CA ILE A 512 7.36 -11.21 3.54
C ILE A 512 8.17 -10.11 2.82
N HIS A 513 9.49 -10.02 3.03
CA HIS A 513 10.37 -9.12 2.28
C HIS A 513 10.63 -9.62 0.85
N VAL A 514 10.77 -10.93 0.65
CA VAL A 514 10.77 -11.55 -0.69
C VAL A 514 9.45 -11.25 -1.41
N ALA A 515 8.31 -11.51 -0.76
CA ALA A 515 6.99 -11.24 -1.34
C ALA A 515 6.80 -9.75 -1.73
N ALA A 516 7.18 -8.83 -0.85
CA ALA A 516 7.08 -7.39 -1.12
C ALA A 516 7.99 -6.92 -2.27
N THR A 517 9.25 -7.39 -2.30
CA THR A 517 10.20 -7.01 -3.36
C THR A 517 9.81 -7.62 -4.70
N GLN A 518 9.35 -8.88 -4.73
CA GLN A 518 8.87 -9.57 -5.94
C GLN A 518 7.61 -8.90 -6.49
N TYR A 519 6.65 -8.56 -5.61
CA TYR A 519 5.43 -7.82 -6.00
C TYR A 519 5.78 -6.51 -6.69
N TYR A 520 6.64 -5.66 -6.11
CA TYR A 520 6.98 -4.37 -6.72
C TYR A 520 7.90 -4.48 -7.94
N ALA A 521 8.82 -5.45 -7.99
CA ALA A 521 9.66 -5.70 -9.16
C ALA A 521 8.78 -6.06 -10.37
N LYS A 522 7.88 -7.06 -10.20
CA LYS A 522 6.88 -7.41 -11.21
C LYS A 522 5.96 -6.25 -11.54
N LEU A 523 5.41 -5.55 -10.53
CA LEU A 523 4.45 -4.47 -10.77
C LEU A 523 5.04 -3.37 -11.65
N ARG A 524 6.27 -2.92 -11.36
CA ARG A 524 6.95 -1.89 -12.16
C ARG A 524 7.27 -2.39 -13.57
N GLU A 525 7.76 -3.62 -13.71
CA GLU A 525 8.09 -4.21 -15.02
C GLU A 525 6.83 -4.38 -15.88
N GLN A 526 5.77 -4.95 -15.33
CA GLN A 526 4.50 -5.14 -16.01
C GLN A 526 3.85 -3.80 -16.38
N PHE A 527 3.90 -2.79 -15.49
CA PHE A 527 3.48 -1.42 -15.78
C PHE A 527 4.23 -0.83 -16.99
N GLU A 528 5.56 -0.94 -17.03
CA GLU A 528 6.34 -0.43 -18.18
C GLU A 528 6.07 -1.22 -19.47
N ARG A 529 5.92 -2.56 -19.38
CA ARG A 529 5.60 -3.41 -20.54
C ARG A 529 4.23 -3.03 -21.11
N VAL A 530 3.20 -2.85 -20.29
CA VAL A 530 1.87 -2.44 -20.78
C VAL A 530 1.86 -1.00 -21.30
N ASP A 531 2.50 -0.03 -20.62
CA ASP A 531 2.67 1.35 -21.11
C ASP A 531 3.24 1.37 -22.53
N ARG A 532 4.39 0.73 -22.73
CA ARG A 532 5.10 0.69 -24.02
C ARG A 532 4.29 -0.04 -25.11
N LEU A 533 3.63 -1.15 -24.78
CA LEU A 533 2.75 -1.89 -25.70
C LEU A 533 1.49 -1.09 -26.08
N ARG A 534 0.93 -0.30 -25.17
CA ARG A 534 -0.31 0.48 -25.37
C ARG A 534 -0.08 1.94 -25.80
N LYS A 535 1.18 2.31 -26.07
CA LYS A 535 1.61 3.69 -26.39
C LYS A 535 1.05 4.72 -25.40
N VAL A 536 1.25 4.42 -24.13
CA VAL A 536 0.95 5.28 -22.98
C VAL A 536 2.24 5.44 -22.15
N LYS A 537 2.33 6.51 -21.36
CA LYS A 537 3.30 6.66 -20.28
C LYS A 537 2.57 7.05 -19.00
N THR A 538 2.85 6.29 -17.94
CA THR A 538 2.23 6.40 -16.63
C THR A 538 3.32 6.68 -15.59
N PRO A 539 3.62 7.95 -15.27
CA PRO A 539 4.60 8.30 -14.24
C PRO A 539 4.21 7.72 -12.87
N VAL A 540 4.98 6.76 -12.38
CA VAL A 540 4.80 6.18 -11.03
C VAL A 540 5.41 7.11 -10.00
N LEU A 541 4.56 7.67 -9.13
CA LEU A 541 4.97 8.58 -8.06
C LEU A 541 5.50 7.81 -6.85
N GLY A 542 5.01 6.59 -6.63
CA GLY A 542 5.53 5.64 -5.65
C GLY A 542 4.54 4.51 -5.38
N PHE A 543 5.03 3.43 -4.80
CA PHE A 543 4.22 2.35 -4.24
C PHE A 543 4.44 2.30 -2.73
N LEU A 544 3.35 2.26 -1.97
CA LEU A 544 3.35 2.10 -0.53
C LEU A 544 2.30 1.04 -0.16
N GLY A 545 2.68 0.11 0.70
CA GLY A 545 1.85 -1.03 1.08
C GLY A 545 2.31 -1.66 2.38
N VAL A 546 1.57 -2.67 2.81
CA VAL A 546 1.96 -3.56 3.91
C VAL A 546 1.90 -4.99 3.41
N VAL A 547 2.94 -5.76 3.72
CA VAL A 547 2.94 -7.23 3.56
C VAL A 547 3.07 -7.82 4.96
N SER A 548 2.25 -8.81 5.30
CA SER A 548 2.11 -9.22 6.71
C SER A 548 1.57 -10.63 6.93
N SER A 549 1.48 -10.96 8.22
CA SER A 549 0.79 -12.11 8.80
C SER A 549 0.18 -11.65 10.15
N VAL A 550 -0.95 -12.21 10.62
CA VAL A 550 -1.67 -11.78 11.86
C VAL A 550 -1.45 -12.76 13.04
N TYR A 551 -2.42 -13.05 13.95
CA TYR A 551 -2.28 -14.04 15.05
C TYR A 551 -3.49 -15.00 15.20
N GLU A 552 -3.76 -15.82 14.17
CA GLU A 552 -4.73 -16.94 14.20
C GLU A 552 -4.14 -18.23 13.56
N ALA A 553 -4.78 -19.39 13.69
CA ALA A 553 -4.26 -20.67 13.15
C ALA A 553 -5.21 -21.31 12.14
N GLU A 554 -4.73 -21.60 10.92
CA GLU A 554 -5.53 -22.18 9.82
C GLU A 554 -4.88 -23.44 9.20
N TYR A 555 -5.71 -24.32 8.62
CA TYR A 555 -5.43 -25.74 8.40
C TYR A 555 -5.70 -26.19 6.94
N ILE A 556 -4.64 -26.52 6.19
CA ILE A 556 -4.59 -26.95 4.77
C ILE A 556 -4.85 -28.46 4.63
N ASN A 557 -6.07 -28.93 4.37
CA ASN A 557 -6.42 -30.37 4.46
C ASN A 557 -6.11 -31.02 5.83
N GLY A 558 -5.94 -30.19 6.88
CA GLY A 558 -5.42 -30.60 8.17
C GLY A 558 -3.93 -30.29 8.39
N THR A 559 -3.19 -29.77 7.39
CA THR A 559 -1.79 -29.31 7.45
C THR A 559 -1.66 -27.85 7.92
N ALA A 560 -0.87 -27.55 8.95
CA ALA A 560 -0.41 -26.17 9.21
C ALA A 560 0.95 -25.95 8.52
N PHE A 561 1.03 -24.94 7.65
CA PHE A 561 2.22 -24.69 6.82
C PHE A 561 3.32 -23.88 7.53
N SER A 562 2.99 -23.23 8.66
CA SER A 562 3.91 -22.66 9.64
C SER A 562 3.09 -22.23 10.88
N ILE A 563 3.73 -21.77 11.96
CA ILE A 563 3.15 -20.62 12.68
C ILE A 563 3.41 -19.39 11.81
N LEU A 564 2.56 -19.22 10.79
CA LEU A 564 2.32 -17.93 10.17
C LEU A 564 0.82 -17.71 10.02
N PRO A 565 0.28 -16.61 10.56
CA PRO A 565 -0.94 -16.78 11.34
C PRO A 565 -2.11 -15.96 10.78
N GLY A 566 -3.28 -16.57 10.65
CA GLY A 566 -4.49 -15.97 10.04
C GLY A 566 -4.35 -15.53 8.58
N GLY A 567 -3.26 -15.93 7.91
CA GLY A 567 -2.99 -15.65 6.51
C GLY A 567 -1.61 -15.03 6.24
N LEU A 568 -1.14 -15.19 5.01
CA LEU A 568 -0.10 -14.38 4.39
C LEU A 568 -0.79 -13.30 3.54
N LEU A 569 -0.38 -12.04 3.71
CA LEU A 569 -1.14 -10.88 3.24
C LEU A 569 -0.29 -9.94 2.39
N ILE A 570 -0.85 -9.49 1.26
CA ILE A 570 -0.39 -8.32 0.50
C ILE A 570 -1.57 -7.33 0.48
N ASP A 571 -1.34 -6.10 0.95
CA ASP A 571 -2.33 -4.99 0.97
C ASP A 571 -1.63 -3.68 0.51
N MET A 572 -2.02 -3.18 -0.67
CA MET A 572 -1.22 -2.24 -1.47
C MET A 572 -1.89 -0.87 -1.69
N LYS A 573 -2.43 -0.29 -0.61
CA LYS A 573 -3.30 0.92 -0.65
C LYS A 573 -2.66 2.18 -1.23
N GLY A 574 -1.33 2.30 -1.21
CA GLY A 574 -0.60 3.51 -1.56
C GLY A 574 0.09 3.46 -2.93
N ILE A 575 -0.51 2.80 -3.93
CA ILE A 575 -0.03 2.87 -5.31
C ILE A 575 -0.48 4.21 -5.91
N THR A 576 0.47 5.13 -6.15
CA THR A 576 0.18 6.47 -6.68
C THR A 576 0.91 6.73 -7.99
N ILE A 577 0.18 7.29 -8.95
CA ILE A 577 0.67 7.69 -10.28
C ILE A 577 0.33 9.15 -10.56
N GLY A 578 1.02 9.76 -11.52
CA GLY A 578 0.79 11.15 -11.94
C GLY A 578 -0.52 11.29 -12.68
N GLY A 579 -0.65 10.44 -13.70
CA GLY A 579 -1.77 10.18 -14.60
C GLY A 579 -1.31 9.13 -15.63
N SER A 580 -2.15 8.76 -16.61
CA SER A 580 -1.76 7.85 -17.70
C SER A 580 -1.97 8.55 -19.04
N TYR A 581 -0.89 8.91 -19.73
CA TYR A 581 -0.95 9.79 -20.91
C TYR A 581 -0.50 9.10 -22.20
N ARG A 582 -1.25 9.28 -23.29
CA ARG A 582 -0.88 8.79 -24.62
C ARG A 582 0.48 9.34 -25.04
N SER A 583 1.43 8.46 -25.34
CA SER A 583 2.84 8.83 -25.53
C SER A 583 3.19 9.23 -26.98
N ASN A 584 2.30 8.94 -27.93
CA ASN A 584 2.43 9.26 -29.36
C ASN A 584 1.37 10.22 -29.91
N ASP A 585 0.31 10.53 -29.16
CA ASP A 585 -0.72 11.48 -29.58
C ASP A 585 -0.18 12.93 -29.59
N THR A 586 -0.54 13.73 -30.60
CA THR A 586 -0.06 15.13 -30.73
C THR A 586 -0.51 16.05 -29.58
N ALA A 587 -1.60 15.71 -28.90
CA ALA A 587 -2.14 16.43 -27.75
C ALA A 587 -2.02 15.58 -26.47
N LEU A 588 -2.05 16.23 -25.31
CA LEU A 588 -2.03 15.57 -24.01
C LEU A 588 -3.36 14.84 -23.74
N ASN A 589 -3.47 13.60 -24.22
CA ASN A 589 -4.66 12.78 -24.05
C ASN A 589 -4.49 11.80 -22.87
N TYR A 590 -5.42 11.85 -21.92
CA TYR A 590 -5.49 10.93 -20.77
C TYR A 590 -6.10 9.57 -21.16
N SER A 591 -5.71 8.50 -20.45
CA SER A 591 -6.12 7.13 -20.72
C SER A 591 -6.76 6.45 -19.50
N SER A 592 -8.06 6.67 -19.30
CA SER A 592 -8.85 5.92 -18.30
C SER A 592 -8.78 4.41 -18.52
N SER A 593 -8.67 3.94 -19.77
CA SER A 593 -8.57 2.51 -20.08
C SER A 593 -7.17 1.92 -19.85
N GLN A 594 -6.14 2.75 -19.65
CA GLN A 594 -4.86 2.30 -19.08
C GLN A 594 -4.97 2.23 -17.56
N PHE A 595 -5.47 3.29 -16.92
CA PHE A 595 -5.67 3.35 -15.47
C PHE A 595 -6.46 2.12 -14.97
N GLU A 596 -7.59 1.83 -15.62
CA GLU A 596 -8.43 0.68 -15.31
C GLU A 596 -7.68 -0.65 -15.41
N PHE A 597 -6.94 -0.86 -16.50
CA PHE A 597 -6.18 -2.09 -16.72
C PHE A 597 -5.07 -2.27 -15.67
N MET A 598 -4.39 -1.17 -15.32
CA MET A 598 -3.33 -1.18 -14.30
C MET A 598 -3.88 -1.55 -12.92
N GLY A 599 -5.08 -1.10 -12.55
CA GLY A 599 -5.74 -1.52 -11.31
C GLY A 599 -6.14 -3.01 -11.28
N HIS A 600 -6.58 -3.56 -12.41
CA HIS A 600 -6.84 -5.01 -12.50
C HIS A 600 -5.54 -5.83 -12.41
N LEU A 601 -4.44 -5.28 -12.92
CA LEU A 601 -3.11 -5.89 -12.89
C LEU A 601 -2.50 -5.86 -11.48
N THR A 602 -2.61 -4.75 -10.73
CA THR A 602 -2.13 -4.67 -9.34
C THR A 602 -2.79 -5.72 -8.47
N SER A 603 -4.12 -5.89 -8.57
CA SER A 603 -4.82 -6.92 -7.80
C SER A 603 -4.62 -8.33 -8.36
N SER A 604 -4.31 -8.50 -9.65
CA SER A 604 -3.86 -9.81 -10.13
C SER A 604 -2.55 -10.24 -9.46
N LEU A 605 -1.59 -9.33 -9.29
CA LEU A 605 -0.30 -9.64 -8.66
C LEU A 605 -0.41 -10.03 -7.17
N GLU A 606 -1.43 -9.55 -6.45
CA GLU A 606 -1.61 -9.84 -5.00
C GLU A 606 -1.77 -11.34 -4.71
N HIS A 607 -2.33 -12.11 -5.65
CA HIS A 607 -2.46 -13.57 -5.52
C HIS A 607 -1.39 -14.35 -6.29
N GLU A 608 -0.94 -13.84 -7.45
CA GLU A 608 0.13 -14.45 -8.26
C GLU A 608 1.42 -14.63 -7.44
N ILE A 609 1.80 -13.63 -6.63
CA ILE A 609 3.02 -13.68 -5.80
C ILE A 609 2.95 -14.78 -4.74
N TRP A 610 1.80 -14.97 -4.08
CA TRP A 610 1.65 -16.02 -3.08
C TRP A 610 1.56 -17.42 -3.71
N GLN A 611 0.91 -17.55 -4.88
CA GLN A 611 0.92 -18.80 -5.65
C GLN A 611 2.35 -19.19 -6.08
N GLU A 612 3.17 -18.23 -6.52
CA GLU A 612 4.57 -18.49 -6.88
C GLU A 612 5.46 -18.84 -5.68
N LEU A 613 5.33 -18.12 -4.57
CA LEU A 613 6.21 -18.30 -3.40
C LEU A 613 5.84 -19.47 -2.51
N THR A 614 4.58 -19.92 -2.53
CA THR A 614 4.10 -20.95 -1.60
C THR A 614 3.52 -22.20 -2.28
N GLY A 615 3.16 -22.11 -3.56
CA GLY A 615 2.47 -23.19 -4.29
C GLY A 615 1.00 -23.40 -3.92
N TYR A 616 0.44 -22.61 -2.99
CA TYR A 616 -0.98 -22.66 -2.61
C TYR A 616 -1.82 -21.65 -3.38
N ASP A 617 -3.10 -21.96 -3.58
CA ASP A 617 -4.04 -21.04 -4.21
C ASP A 617 -4.27 -19.79 -3.36
N ALA A 618 -4.22 -18.62 -4.00
CA ALA A 618 -4.43 -17.33 -3.35
C ALA A 618 -5.56 -16.55 -4.02
N VAL A 619 -6.10 -15.58 -3.28
CA VAL A 619 -7.33 -14.86 -3.58
C VAL A 619 -7.08 -13.37 -3.37
N SER A 620 -7.07 -12.61 -4.45
CA SER A 620 -7.18 -11.15 -4.44
C SER A 620 -8.60 -10.70 -4.75
N THR A 621 -8.87 -9.40 -4.80
CA THR A 621 -10.18 -8.85 -5.18
C THR A 621 -10.67 -9.40 -6.53
N VAL A 622 -9.84 -9.34 -7.57
CA VAL A 622 -10.22 -9.85 -8.91
C VAL A 622 -10.44 -11.37 -8.93
N ARG A 623 -9.66 -12.13 -8.16
CA ARG A 623 -9.79 -13.59 -8.04
C ARG A 623 -11.04 -13.99 -7.24
N GLY A 624 -11.33 -13.26 -6.15
CA GLY A 624 -12.54 -13.44 -5.34
C GLY A 624 -13.81 -13.18 -6.16
N ILE A 625 -13.82 -12.16 -7.02
CA ILE A 625 -14.93 -11.95 -7.96
C ILE A 625 -15.09 -13.16 -8.89
N GLN A 626 -14.01 -13.68 -9.49
CA GLN A 626 -14.07 -14.88 -10.33
C GLN A 626 -14.63 -16.11 -9.58
N MET A 627 -14.20 -16.32 -8.33
CA MET A 627 -14.63 -17.43 -7.48
C MET A 627 -16.10 -17.33 -7.08
N ALA A 628 -16.57 -16.15 -6.65
CA ALA A 628 -17.98 -15.94 -6.34
C ALA A 628 -18.88 -16.16 -7.57
N LEU A 629 -18.46 -15.68 -8.74
CA LEU A 629 -19.21 -15.87 -9.99
C LEU A 629 -19.25 -17.34 -10.45
N ALA A 630 -18.18 -18.10 -10.20
CA ALA A 630 -18.15 -19.56 -10.40
C ALA A 630 -19.11 -20.28 -9.44
N ASN A 631 -19.14 -19.87 -8.17
CA ASN A 631 -20.07 -20.35 -7.13
C ASN A 631 -21.50 -19.79 -7.27
N GLY A 632 -21.89 -19.38 -8.49
CA GLY A 632 -23.27 -19.04 -8.84
C GLY A 632 -23.69 -17.59 -8.57
N ALA A 633 -22.80 -16.71 -8.11
CA ALA A 633 -23.12 -15.29 -8.00
C ALA A 633 -23.30 -14.63 -9.38
N THR A 634 -23.92 -13.45 -9.37
CA THR A 634 -24.10 -12.57 -10.52
C THR A 634 -23.21 -11.32 -10.36
N LEU A 635 -22.59 -10.86 -11.44
CA LEU A 635 -21.79 -9.64 -11.42
C LEU A 635 -22.73 -8.43 -11.37
N LEU A 636 -22.49 -7.53 -10.42
CA LEU A 636 -23.21 -6.29 -10.21
C LEU A 636 -22.27 -5.11 -10.48
N ASN A 637 -22.83 -4.06 -11.05
CA ASN A 637 -22.21 -2.73 -11.13
C ASN A 637 -23.17 -1.76 -10.43
N LEU A 638 -22.83 -1.32 -9.21
CA LEU A 638 -23.62 -0.37 -8.42
C LEU A 638 -23.09 1.04 -8.73
N LYS A 639 -23.83 1.78 -9.54
CA LYS A 639 -23.38 3.02 -10.18
C LYS A 639 -24.40 4.12 -9.95
N LYS A 640 -23.93 5.32 -9.67
CA LYS A 640 -24.76 6.53 -9.61
C LYS A 640 -24.00 7.72 -10.17
N ASN A 641 -24.50 8.26 -11.28
CA ASN A 641 -24.06 9.54 -11.85
C ASN A 641 -25.27 10.40 -12.22
N ALA A 642 -25.07 11.46 -13.01
CA ALA A 642 -26.13 12.40 -13.39
C ALA A 642 -27.27 11.79 -14.25
N SER A 643 -27.03 10.63 -14.90
CA SER A 643 -27.98 10.03 -15.86
C SER A 643 -28.31 8.56 -15.59
N ILE A 644 -27.51 7.86 -14.78
CA ILE A 644 -27.61 6.41 -14.53
C ILE A 644 -27.61 6.14 -13.02
N ASP A 645 -28.50 5.26 -12.57
CA ASP A 645 -28.63 4.82 -11.19
C ASP A 645 -29.03 3.34 -11.17
N THR A 646 -28.10 2.43 -10.86
CA THR A 646 -28.34 0.98 -10.95
C THR A 646 -28.64 0.31 -9.61
N LEU A 647 -28.22 0.92 -8.49
CA LEU A 647 -28.34 0.37 -7.14
C LEU A 647 -29.78 -0.06 -6.78
N PRO A 648 -30.85 0.71 -7.10
CA PRO A 648 -32.22 0.31 -6.79
C PRO A 648 -32.64 -1.05 -7.37
N ALA A 649 -32.13 -1.43 -8.54
CA ALA A 649 -32.41 -2.72 -9.16
C ALA A 649 -31.58 -3.86 -8.56
N SER A 650 -30.36 -3.57 -8.11
CA SER A 650 -29.42 -4.54 -7.55
C SER A 650 -29.83 -5.06 -6.16
N TYR A 651 -30.69 -4.36 -5.42
CA TYR A 651 -31.09 -4.74 -4.06
C TYR A 651 -31.70 -6.14 -3.95
N LEU A 652 -32.45 -6.60 -4.95
CA LEU A 652 -33.01 -7.96 -4.95
C LEU A 652 -31.91 -9.03 -5.07
N SER A 653 -30.91 -8.81 -5.93
CA SER A 653 -29.74 -9.68 -6.07
C SER A 653 -28.91 -9.72 -4.79
N LEU A 654 -28.85 -8.61 -4.05
CA LEU A 654 -28.24 -8.48 -2.72
C LEU A 654 -29.14 -9.00 -1.58
N GLY A 655 -30.26 -9.67 -1.88
CA GLY A 655 -31.12 -10.34 -0.91
C GLY A 655 -32.03 -9.43 -0.09
N PHE A 656 -32.37 -8.23 -0.58
CA PHE A 656 -33.37 -7.35 0.04
C PHE A 656 -34.76 -7.48 -0.62
N SER A 657 -35.80 -7.22 0.16
CA SER A 657 -37.19 -7.06 -0.32
C SER A 657 -37.71 -5.64 -0.01
N ALA A 658 -38.70 -5.17 -0.78
CA ALA A 658 -39.49 -3.99 -0.45
C ALA A 658 -40.53 -4.24 0.68
N THR A 659 -40.66 -5.49 1.15
CA THR A 659 -41.55 -5.90 2.24
C THR A 659 -40.78 -6.42 3.44
N VAL A 660 -41.28 -6.16 4.65
CA VAL A 660 -40.81 -6.80 5.89
C VAL A 660 -40.84 -8.33 5.74
N PRO A 661 -39.90 -9.10 6.34
CA PRO A 661 -39.92 -10.55 6.29
C PRO A 661 -41.23 -11.17 6.81
N SER A 662 -41.58 -12.35 6.29
CA SER A 662 -42.80 -13.08 6.64
C SER A 662 -42.90 -13.36 8.14
N GLY A 663 -44.08 -13.12 8.73
CA GLY A 663 -44.37 -13.37 10.14
C GLY A 663 -44.36 -12.13 11.03
N PHE A 664 -43.80 -11.00 10.54
CA PHE A 664 -43.90 -9.71 11.21
C PHE A 664 -45.20 -8.97 10.81
N THR A 665 -45.97 -8.56 11.81
CA THR A 665 -47.14 -7.68 11.66
C THR A 665 -46.80 -6.29 12.15
N TYR A 666 -47.12 -5.24 11.39
CA TYR A 666 -46.82 -3.86 11.81
C TYR A 666 -47.69 -3.44 13.00
N THR A 667 -47.08 -2.83 14.00
CA THR A 667 -47.72 -2.45 15.28
C THR A 667 -47.19 -1.07 15.72
N PRO A 668 -47.69 0.03 15.13
CA PRO A 668 -47.32 1.37 15.54
C PRO A 668 -47.96 1.73 16.89
N LEU A 669 -47.14 2.17 17.85
CA LEU A 669 -47.59 2.63 19.17
C LEU A 669 -47.47 4.16 19.27
N THR A 670 -48.12 4.77 20.27
CA THR A 670 -48.09 6.23 20.50
C THR A 670 -48.00 6.50 22.00
N VAL A 671 -46.77 6.72 22.47
CA VAL A 671 -46.42 6.76 23.89
C VAL A 671 -46.05 8.19 24.26
N TYR A 672 -46.87 8.85 25.07
CA TYR A 672 -46.80 10.28 25.38
C TYR A 672 -46.59 11.16 24.12
N SER A 673 -45.40 11.75 23.96
CA SER A 673 -45.00 12.63 22.85
C SER A 673 -44.21 11.92 21.74
N THR A 674 -44.10 10.59 21.80
CA THR A 674 -43.25 9.77 20.93
C THR A 674 -44.08 8.75 20.15
N ALA A 675 -43.63 8.39 18.94
CA ALA A 675 -44.40 7.58 18.01
C ALA A 675 -43.57 6.37 17.49
N PRO A 676 -43.14 5.44 18.35
CA PRO A 676 -42.30 4.32 17.94
C PRO A 676 -43.01 3.39 16.94
N ALA A 677 -42.38 3.18 15.78
CA ALA A 677 -42.76 2.16 14.81
C ALA A 677 -42.21 0.80 15.27
N THR A 678 -43.09 -0.16 15.54
CA THR A 678 -42.71 -1.51 15.99
C THR A 678 -43.45 -2.59 15.21
N TRP A 679 -43.06 -3.85 15.39
CA TRP A 679 -43.71 -5.02 14.77
C TRP A 679 -43.88 -6.13 15.79
N THR A 680 -44.94 -6.90 15.66
CA THR A 680 -45.18 -8.15 16.41
C THR A 680 -44.80 -9.36 15.56
N HIS A 681 -44.33 -10.44 16.19
CA HIS A 681 -44.06 -11.73 15.54
C HIS A 681 -44.51 -12.89 16.44
N GLY A 682 -44.97 -14.01 15.87
CA GLY A 682 -45.33 -15.21 16.64
C GLY A 682 -44.14 -15.98 17.29
N THR A 683 -42.98 -15.35 17.48
CA THR A 683 -41.75 -15.99 18.00
C THR A 683 -40.75 -14.94 18.48
N GLN A 684 -40.28 -15.08 19.73
CA GLN A 684 -39.24 -14.21 20.33
C GLN A 684 -37.92 -14.25 19.54
N GLY A 685 -37.13 -13.18 19.59
CA GLY A 685 -35.79 -13.10 19.01
C GLY A 685 -35.74 -13.02 17.47
N LYS A 686 -36.89 -13.09 16.79
CA LYS A 686 -36.96 -12.91 15.34
C LYS A 686 -36.56 -11.48 14.99
N THR A 687 -35.67 -11.35 14.01
CA THR A 687 -34.99 -10.10 13.71
C THR A 687 -35.02 -9.79 12.22
N PHE A 688 -35.08 -8.52 11.86
CA PHE A 688 -34.86 -8.05 10.49
C PHE A 688 -34.01 -6.78 10.47
N ASP A 689 -33.30 -6.57 9.37
CA ASP A 689 -32.63 -5.31 9.06
C ASP A 689 -33.50 -4.49 8.10
N THR A 690 -33.44 -3.16 8.22
CA THR A 690 -34.11 -2.23 7.30
C THR A 690 -33.30 -0.98 7.04
N MET A 691 -33.44 -0.41 5.85
CA MET A 691 -32.92 0.91 5.51
C MET A 691 -33.70 1.57 4.37
N LEU A 692 -33.45 2.85 4.12
CA LEU A 692 -33.89 3.50 2.89
C LEU A 692 -33.04 3.00 1.69
N PRO A 693 -33.64 2.69 0.53
CA PRO A 693 -32.90 2.30 -0.68
C PRO A 693 -32.16 3.49 -1.31
N THR A 694 -32.59 4.71 -1.04
CA THR A 694 -31.99 5.95 -1.56
C THR A 694 -31.90 6.97 -0.43
N VAL A 695 -30.92 7.87 -0.50
CA VAL A 695 -30.72 8.96 0.48
C VAL A 695 -30.33 10.25 -0.24
N THR A 696 -30.38 11.39 0.45
CA THR A 696 -29.81 12.66 -0.02
C THR A 696 -29.11 13.38 1.14
N THR A 697 -28.44 14.48 0.83
CA THR A 697 -27.91 15.42 1.83
C THR A 697 -28.99 16.02 2.74
N ALA A 698 -30.27 16.00 2.33
CA ALA A 698 -31.42 16.41 3.15
C ALA A 698 -32.01 15.27 4.02
N THR A 699 -31.71 14.00 3.75
CA THR A 699 -32.10 12.88 4.64
C THR A 699 -31.38 13.05 5.99
N SER A 700 -32.09 12.90 7.12
CA SER A 700 -31.47 13.07 8.44
C SER A 700 -30.40 12.00 8.72
N ALA A 701 -29.36 12.36 9.49
CA ALA A 701 -28.23 11.47 9.76
C ALA A 701 -28.64 10.15 10.45
N THR A 702 -29.72 10.16 11.23
CA THR A 702 -30.33 8.96 11.81
C THR A 702 -30.92 8.07 10.72
N GLN A 703 -31.75 8.63 9.82
CA GLN A 703 -32.45 7.84 8.79
C GLN A 703 -31.54 7.36 7.64
N ARG A 704 -30.30 7.86 7.55
CA ARG A 704 -29.24 7.29 6.69
C ARG A 704 -28.65 5.97 7.24
N ARG A 705 -28.93 5.59 8.49
CA ARG A 705 -28.41 4.35 9.10
C ARG A 705 -29.17 3.10 8.65
N VAL A 706 -28.61 1.94 8.95
CA VAL A 706 -29.35 0.68 9.05
C VAL A 706 -30.06 0.66 10.39
N GLY A 707 -31.32 0.25 10.43
CA GLY A 707 -32.00 -0.15 11.65
C GLY A 707 -32.10 -1.68 11.72
N ARG A 708 -31.77 -2.26 12.87
CA ARG A 708 -32.02 -3.67 13.18
C ARG A 708 -33.19 -3.76 14.16
N PHE A 709 -34.26 -4.44 13.77
CA PHE A 709 -35.44 -4.64 14.63
C PHE A 709 -35.46 -6.07 15.16
N VAL A 710 -35.43 -6.23 16.48
CA VAL A 710 -35.59 -7.51 17.18
C VAL A 710 -36.98 -7.54 17.82
N TYR A 711 -37.79 -8.55 17.54
CA TYR A 711 -39.01 -8.79 18.30
C TYR A 711 -38.69 -9.47 19.64
N SER A 712 -39.02 -8.80 20.73
CA SER A 712 -38.97 -9.32 22.10
C SER A 712 -40.12 -8.73 22.90
N THR A 713 -40.75 -9.52 23.78
CA THR A 713 -41.79 -9.05 24.71
C THR A 713 -41.26 -8.79 26.13
N SER A 714 -39.94 -8.82 26.34
CA SER A 714 -39.30 -8.51 27.63
C SER A 714 -38.20 -7.45 27.54
N THR A 715 -37.74 -7.12 26.34
CA THR A 715 -36.63 -6.20 26.06
C THR A 715 -36.81 -5.51 24.70
N GLY A 716 -36.01 -4.47 24.42
CA GLY A 716 -36.02 -3.78 23.14
C GLY A 716 -37.27 -2.92 22.88
N ILE A 717 -37.32 -2.28 21.71
CA ILE A 717 -38.28 -1.21 21.44
C ILE A 717 -39.76 -1.65 21.52
N TYR A 718 -40.11 -2.89 21.14
CA TYR A 718 -41.50 -3.36 21.26
C TYR A 718 -41.92 -3.49 22.73
N ALA A 719 -41.26 -4.37 23.51
CA ALA A 719 -41.62 -4.61 24.91
C ALA A 719 -41.68 -3.34 25.76
N TRP A 720 -40.68 -2.46 25.59
CA TRP A 720 -40.60 -1.23 26.37
C TRP A 720 -41.64 -0.20 25.95
N SER A 721 -41.95 -0.07 24.66
CA SER A 721 -43.03 0.81 24.21
C SER A 721 -44.40 0.27 24.61
N GLU A 722 -44.65 -1.03 24.42
CA GLU A 722 -45.93 -1.68 24.72
C GLU A 722 -46.26 -1.66 26.22
N CYS A 723 -45.25 -1.89 27.07
CA CYS A 723 -45.43 -1.77 28.51
C CYS A 723 -45.86 -0.35 28.93
N VAL A 724 -45.25 0.69 28.35
CA VAL A 724 -45.59 2.08 28.70
C VAL A 724 -46.92 2.51 28.06
N ASP A 725 -47.20 2.13 26.81
CA ASP A 725 -48.49 2.35 26.11
C ASP A 725 -49.66 1.74 26.94
N TYR A 726 -49.49 0.51 27.40
CA TYR A 726 -50.44 -0.17 28.28
C TYR A 726 -50.64 0.57 29.62
N TRP A 727 -49.57 0.90 30.34
CA TRP A 727 -49.69 1.56 31.66
C TRP A 727 -50.14 3.02 31.55
N GLU A 728 -49.77 3.76 30.52
CA GLU A 728 -50.32 5.09 30.20
C GLU A 728 -51.85 4.99 30.03
N GLY A 729 -52.32 4.00 29.25
CA GLY A 729 -53.74 3.70 29.09
C GLY A 729 -54.46 3.32 30.40
N GLN A 730 -53.87 2.45 31.23
CA GLN A 730 -54.46 2.08 32.53
C GLN A 730 -54.53 3.25 33.50
N LEU A 731 -53.48 4.07 33.58
CA LEU A 731 -53.44 5.26 34.44
C LEU A 731 -54.44 6.33 33.99
N GLN A 732 -54.58 6.56 32.68
CA GLN A 732 -55.57 7.48 32.14
C GLN A 732 -57.01 6.97 32.39
N ALA A 733 -57.26 5.67 32.24
CA ALA A 733 -58.55 5.07 32.60
C ALA A 733 -58.86 5.20 34.09
N TYR A 734 -57.86 4.98 34.97
CA TYR A 734 -58.00 5.19 36.41
C TYR A 734 -58.32 6.64 36.77
N TYR A 735 -57.63 7.61 36.17
CA TYR A 735 -57.92 9.04 36.35
C TYR A 735 -59.34 9.41 35.87
N ASN A 736 -59.76 8.91 34.70
CA ASN A 736 -61.08 9.17 34.15
C ASN A 736 -62.21 8.63 35.06
N ALA A 737 -61.95 7.56 35.81
CA ALA A 737 -62.91 6.95 36.73
C ALA A 737 -62.86 7.48 38.18
N ASN A 738 -61.70 7.95 38.66
CA ASN A 738 -61.46 8.27 40.09
C ASN A 738 -60.97 9.71 40.34
N GLY A 739 -60.77 10.52 39.29
CA GLY A 739 -60.07 11.80 39.39
C GLY A 739 -58.60 11.63 39.78
N ASN A 740 -57.99 12.68 40.37
CA ASN A 740 -56.57 12.65 40.80
C ASN A 740 -56.36 11.89 42.13
N ALA A 741 -56.94 10.69 42.25
CA ALA A 741 -56.80 9.83 43.43
C ALA A 741 -55.38 9.25 43.54
N SER A 742 -54.96 8.92 44.77
CA SER A 742 -53.65 8.33 45.04
C SER A 742 -53.64 6.82 44.80
N ILE A 743 -52.67 6.36 44.00
CA ILE A 743 -52.38 4.96 43.75
C ILE A 743 -51.40 4.44 44.81
N LEU A 744 -51.65 3.23 45.32
CA LEU A 744 -50.71 2.48 46.16
C LEU A 744 -49.45 2.09 45.35
N PRO A 745 -48.33 1.73 46.01
CA PRO A 745 -47.11 1.29 45.33
C PRO A 745 -47.36 0.16 44.32
N ILE A 746 -47.09 0.45 43.05
CA ILE A 746 -47.27 -0.47 41.91
C ILE A 746 -46.01 -0.46 41.05
N SER A 747 -45.58 -1.64 40.59
CA SER A 747 -44.46 -1.80 39.66
C SER A 747 -44.97 -1.74 38.23
N MET A 748 -44.43 -0.82 37.44
CA MET A 748 -44.75 -0.60 36.03
C MET A 748 -43.42 -0.48 35.27
N CYS A 749 -43.24 -1.32 34.25
CA CYS A 749 -42.02 -1.36 33.42
C CYS A 749 -40.71 -1.34 34.24
N ASN A 750 -40.61 -2.25 35.21
CA ASN A 750 -39.49 -2.43 36.15
C ASN A 750 -39.20 -1.27 37.13
N GLN A 751 -40.08 -0.28 37.25
CA GLN A 751 -39.99 0.79 38.26
C GLN A 751 -41.24 0.86 39.14
N THR A 752 -41.06 1.08 40.44
CA THR A 752 -42.17 1.29 41.37
C THR A 752 -42.58 2.76 41.44
N PHE A 753 -43.88 3.03 41.35
CA PHE A 753 -44.49 4.35 41.47
C PHE A 753 -45.63 4.34 42.50
N SER A 754 -45.93 5.51 43.09
CA SER A 754 -47.03 5.68 44.06
C SER A 754 -47.40 7.15 44.23
N GLY A 755 -48.64 7.44 44.62
CA GLY A 755 -49.14 8.81 44.82
C GLY A 755 -50.25 9.20 43.85
N PRO A 756 -50.64 10.50 43.78
CA PRO A 756 -51.72 10.96 42.91
C PRO A 756 -51.50 10.57 41.45
N VAL A 757 -52.52 10.04 40.78
CA VAL A 757 -52.38 9.47 39.43
C VAL A 757 -51.78 10.46 38.41
N LEU A 758 -52.10 11.77 38.46
CA LEU A 758 -51.48 12.75 37.56
C LEU A 758 -49.97 12.92 37.82
N THR A 759 -49.54 12.78 39.07
CA THR A 759 -48.12 12.76 39.45
C THR A 759 -47.45 11.47 38.95
N VAL A 760 -48.11 10.33 39.08
CA VAL A 760 -47.61 9.03 38.59
C VAL A 760 -47.49 9.00 37.06
N ILE A 761 -48.46 9.54 36.33
CA ILE A 761 -48.41 9.72 34.86
C ILE A 761 -47.19 10.56 34.47
N SER A 762 -46.96 11.69 35.15
CA SER A 762 -45.78 12.53 34.88
C SER A 762 -44.46 11.84 35.26
N GLN A 763 -44.42 11.06 36.33
CA GLN A 763 -43.25 10.26 36.69
C GLN A 763 -42.95 9.17 35.66
N LEU A 764 -43.97 8.47 35.16
CA LEU A 764 -43.82 7.45 34.11
C LEU A 764 -43.38 8.08 32.78
N GLN A 765 -43.89 9.27 32.41
CA GLN A 765 -43.43 10.03 31.26
C GLN A 765 -41.95 10.42 31.37
N ASN A 766 -41.51 10.89 32.53
CA ASN A 766 -40.10 11.22 32.77
C ASN A 766 -39.21 9.95 32.74
N TYR A 767 -39.69 8.84 33.31
CA TYR A 767 -38.99 7.56 33.26
C TYR A 767 -38.88 7.01 31.84
N TRP A 768 -39.92 7.16 31.01
CA TRP A 768 -39.89 6.85 29.58
C TRP A 768 -38.83 7.64 28.83
N LEU A 769 -38.88 8.98 28.92
CA LEU A 769 -38.01 9.88 28.17
C LEU A 769 -36.55 9.88 28.64
N TYR A 770 -36.30 9.74 29.95
CA TYR A 770 -34.97 9.90 30.54
C TYR A 770 -34.36 8.62 31.13
N THR A 771 -35.07 7.48 31.11
CA THR A 771 -34.53 6.19 31.54
C THR A 771 -34.75 5.07 30.51
N ILE A 772 -36.00 4.81 30.11
CA ILE A 772 -36.29 3.70 29.20
C ILE A 772 -35.71 3.94 27.81
N ILE A 773 -35.99 5.09 27.17
CA ILE A 773 -35.44 5.39 25.85
C ILE A 773 -33.89 5.42 25.87
N PRO A 774 -33.20 6.14 26.78
CA PRO A 774 -31.74 6.26 26.67
C PRO A 774 -30.97 5.01 27.10
N TYR A 775 -31.45 4.25 28.11
CA TYR A 775 -30.69 3.16 28.74
C TYR A 775 -31.22 1.75 28.45
N TYR A 776 -32.53 1.56 28.23
CA TYR A 776 -33.11 0.22 27.99
C TYR A 776 -33.47 -0.07 26.52
N ILE A 777 -33.65 0.97 25.70
CA ILE A 777 -33.80 0.87 24.24
C ILE A 777 -32.54 1.34 23.52
N GLY A 778 -31.94 2.44 23.97
CA GLY A 778 -30.87 3.16 23.29
C GLY A 778 -31.43 4.34 22.49
N GLN A 779 -30.99 5.57 22.79
CA GLN A 779 -31.55 6.79 22.21
C GLN A 779 -31.47 6.81 20.67
N VAL A 780 -30.37 6.33 20.09
CA VAL A 780 -30.15 6.35 18.63
C VAL A 780 -31.07 5.37 17.91
N ASP A 781 -31.31 4.19 18.51
CA ASP A 781 -32.16 3.15 17.92
C ASP A 781 -33.65 3.51 18.09
N PHE A 782 -34.03 4.11 19.23
CA PHE A 782 -35.35 4.70 19.37
C PHE A 782 -35.60 5.82 18.35
N ASP A 783 -34.65 6.76 18.22
CA ASP A 783 -34.72 7.86 17.26
C ASP A 783 -34.75 7.38 15.80
N TYR A 784 -34.23 6.19 15.53
CA TYR A 784 -34.36 5.56 14.21
C TYR A 784 -35.80 5.17 13.90
N TYR A 785 -36.52 4.58 14.84
CA TYR A 785 -37.87 4.05 14.65
C TYR A 785 -39.02 5.02 15.03
N ASP A 786 -38.73 6.14 15.67
CA ASP A 786 -39.74 7.16 15.99
C ASP A 786 -40.28 7.84 14.71
N ARG A 787 -41.59 7.70 14.47
CA ARG A 787 -42.30 8.34 13.35
C ARG A 787 -42.21 9.87 13.45
N ASN A 788 -42.16 10.43 14.67
CA ASN A 788 -42.00 11.87 14.88
C ASN A 788 -40.58 12.37 14.49
N LYS A 789 -39.62 11.46 14.33
CA LYS A 789 -38.25 11.72 13.82
C LYS A 789 -38.04 11.20 12.38
N GLY A 790 -39.14 11.04 11.65
CA GLY A 790 -39.15 10.76 10.22
C GLY A 790 -39.12 9.29 9.83
N PHE A 791 -39.33 8.35 10.76
CA PHE A 791 -39.51 6.95 10.37
C PHE A 791 -40.85 6.73 9.64
N SER A 792 -40.78 6.08 8.47
CA SER A 792 -41.92 5.49 7.78
C SER A 792 -41.57 4.07 7.35
N PRO A 793 -42.47 3.07 7.46
CA PRO A 793 -42.24 1.74 6.90
C PRO A 793 -42.35 1.73 5.36
N THR A 794 -43.03 2.72 4.76
CA THR A 794 -43.21 2.82 3.31
C THR A 794 -41.95 3.38 2.65
N GLY A 795 -41.56 2.81 1.50
CA GLY A 795 -40.38 3.26 0.75
C GLY A 795 -39.04 2.73 1.32
N ARG A 796 -39.09 1.68 2.13
CA ARG A 796 -37.92 0.99 2.68
C ARG A 796 -37.62 -0.33 1.99
N ILE A 797 -36.40 -0.79 2.19
CA ILE A 797 -35.97 -2.16 1.92
C ILE A 797 -35.67 -2.88 3.24
N TYR A 798 -35.79 -4.20 3.19
CA TYR A 798 -35.76 -5.10 4.35
C TYR A 798 -35.01 -6.39 4.03
N ARG A 799 -34.36 -6.98 5.03
CA ARG A 799 -33.70 -8.29 4.96
C ARG A 799 -33.93 -9.05 6.27
N ALA A 800 -34.13 -10.37 6.22
CA ALA A 800 -34.19 -11.18 7.44
C ALA A 800 -32.82 -11.26 8.13
N TYR A 801 -32.80 -11.36 9.46
CA TYR A 801 -31.58 -11.52 10.25
C TYR A 801 -31.64 -12.77 11.16
N PRO A 802 -30.55 -13.56 11.28
CA PRO A 802 -29.27 -13.43 10.58
C PRO A 802 -29.42 -13.58 9.06
N GLN A 803 -28.57 -12.86 8.32
CA GLN A 803 -28.47 -12.98 6.86
C GLN A 803 -27.83 -14.33 6.47
N ALA A 804 -27.90 -14.70 5.20
CA ALA A 804 -27.18 -15.87 4.70
C ALA A 804 -25.65 -15.67 4.85
N SER A 805 -24.91 -16.75 5.12
CA SER A 805 -23.46 -16.68 5.38
C SER A 805 -22.60 -16.25 4.18
N ASP A 806 -23.21 -16.17 3.00
CA ASP A 806 -22.64 -15.71 1.73
C ASP A 806 -23.18 -14.34 1.31
N ALA A 807 -23.87 -13.60 2.18
CA ALA A 807 -24.40 -12.27 1.91
C ALA A 807 -23.53 -11.15 2.51
N TYR A 808 -23.27 -10.10 1.72
CA TYR A 808 -22.68 -8.83 2.16
C TYR A 808 -23.45 -8.23 3.34
N ASP A 809 -22.75 -7.70 4.33
CA ASP A 809 -23.36 -7.05 5.48
C ASP A 809 -24.28 -5.89 5.08
N THR A 810 -25.43 -5.78 5.76
CA THR A 810 -26.36 -4.66 5.54
C THR A 810 -25.68 -3.31 5.72
N THR A 811 -24.69 -3.21 6.62
CA THR A 811 -23.85 -2.03 6.82
C THR A 811 -22.93 -1.72 5.65
N THR A 812 -22.35 -2.72 4.98
CA THR A 812 -21.57 -2.52 3.75
C THR A 812 -22.47 -1.98 2.63
N ILE A 813 -23.65 -2.58 2.44
CA ILE A 813 -24.58 -2.11 1.40
C ILE A 813 -25.14 -0.70 1.71
N ALA A 814 -25.27 -0.34 2.99
CA ALA A 814 -25.58 1.03 3.42
C ALA A 814 -24.42 2.01 3.18
N PHE A 815 -23.16 1.56 3.29
CA PHE A 815 -21.97 2.33 2.96
C PHE A 815 -21.88 2.61 1.45
N PHE A 816 -21.98 1.58 0.60
CA PHE A 816 -22.02 1.74 -0.86
C PHE A 816 -23.13 2.72 -1.28
N ARG A 817 -24.35 2.57 -0.74
CA ARG A 817 -25.46 3.51 -0.98
C ARG A 817 -25.09 4.94 -0.56
N ASN A 818 -24.41 5.12 0.58
CA ASN A 818 -24.06 6.45 1.07
C ASN A 818 -23.00 7.13 0.20
N ASP A 819 -21.94 6.44 -0.23
CA ASP A 819 -20.96 7.03 -1.17
C ASP A 819 -21.60 7.28 -2.54
N LEU A 820 -22.46 6.38 -3.04
CA LEU A 820 -23.19 6.62 -4.30
C LEU A 820 -24.14 7.84 -4.24
N TYR A 821 -24.82 8.10 -3.13
CA TYR A 821 -25.93 9.08 -3.05
C TYR A 821 -25.62 10.40 -2.31
N LEU A 822 -24.51 10.51 -1.57
CA LEU A 822 -24.18 11.72 -0.78
C LEU A 822 -23.09 12.59 -1.40
N ARG A 823 -22.53 12.19 -2.54
CA ARG A 823 -21.49 12.93 -3.27
C ARG A 823 -22.04 14.12 -4.05
N ASP A 824 -21.17 15.10 -4.28
CA ASP A 824 -21.41 16.15 -5.26
C ASP A 824 -21.10 15.62 -6.67
N LEU A 825 -22.15 15.18 -7.35
CA LEU A 825 -22.07 14.65 -8.72
C LEU A 825 -21.62 15.70 -9.76
N SER A 826 -21.53 17.00 -9.41
CA SER A 826 -20.92 18.01 -10.29
C SER A 826 -19.39 17.95 -10.30
N GLN A 827 -18.78 17.36 -9.26
CA GLN A 827 -17.32 17.19 -9.14
C GLN A 827 -16.91 15.77 -9.54
N SER A 828 -17.55 14.75 -8.98
CA SER A 828 -17.20 13.35 -9.25
C SER A 828 -18.31 12.37 -8.91
N TRP A 829 -18.30 11.22 -9.57
CA TRP A 829 -19.23 10.11 -9.38
C TRP A 829 -18.48 8.78 -9.25
N VAL A 830 -19.15 7.76 -8.72
CA VAL A 830 -18.52 6.46 -8.40
C VAL A 830 -19.34 5.28 -8.89
N GLU A 831 -18.67 4.15 -9.05
CA GLU A 831 -19.29 2.85 -9.25
C GLU A 831 -18.53 1.73 -8.55
N TYR A 832 -19.27 0.71 -8.13
CA TYR A 832 -18.75 -0.48 -7.47
C TYR A 832 -19.02 -1.72 -8.33
N THR A 833 -17.99 -2.48 -8.68
CA THR A 833 -18.10 -3.76 -9.40
C THR A 833 -17.82 -4.91 -8.43
N LEU A 834 -18.81 -5.79 -8.25
CA LEU A 834 -18.79 -6.86 -7.24
C LEU A 834 -19.75 -8.01 -7.58
N PRO A 835 -19.54 -9.24 -7.07
CA PRO A 835 -20.55 -10.28 -7.09
C PRO A 835 -21.75 -9.91 -6.19
N SER A 836 -22.90 -10.53 -6.42
CA SER A 836 -24.08 -10.42 -5.55
C SER A 836 -23.97 -11.16 -4.22
N LYS A 837 -22.89 -11.95 -4.03
CA LYS A 837 -22.60 -12.79 -2.88
C LYS A 837 -21.10 -12.82 -2.59
N LEU A 838 -20.73 -13.04 -1.34
CA LEU A 838 -19.35 -13.25 -0.91
C LEU A 838 -18.73 -14.45 -1.64
N ALA A 839 -17.42 -14.42 -1.90
CA ALA A 839 -16.69 -15.61 -2.35
C ALA A 839 -16.49 -16.54 -1.16
N THR A 840 -17.10 -17.73 -1.18
CA THR A 840 -17.12 -18.64 -0.03
C THR A 840 -16.61 -20.04 -0.37
N GLY A 841 -15.99 -20.66 0.64
CA GLY A 841 -15.58 -22.06 0.69
C GLY A 841 -15.58 -22.56 2.13
N SER A 842 -15.08 -23.77 2.36
CA SER A 842 -15.18 -24.48 3.65
C SER A 842 -14.62 -23.70 4.85
N ASN A 843 -13.48 -23.01 4.66
CA ASN A 843 -12.80 -22.25 5.72
C ASN A 843 -12.92 -20.73 5.56
N TYR A 844 -13.35 -20.23 4.39
CA TYR A 844 -13.19 -18.82 4.02
C TYR A 844 -14.45 -18.14 3.48
N ARG A 845 -14.51 -16.81 3.64
CA ARG A 845 -15.58 -15.92 3.15
C ARG A 845 -15.00 -14.55 2.82
N PHE A 846 -14.94 -14.18 1.54
CA PHE A 846 -14.45 -12.87 1.12
C PHE A 846 -15.57 -11.96 0.63
N GLU A 847 -15.71 -10.83 1.31
CA GLU A 847 -16.30 -9.64 0.74
C GLU A 847 -15.30 -9.06 -0.24
N VAL A 848 -15.71 -8.79 -1.48
CA VAL A 848 -14.86 -8.21 -2.52
C VAL A 848 -15.64 -7.17 -3.31
N ASP A 849 -15.00 -6.04 -3.61
CA ASP A 849 -15.55 -5.04 -4.54
C ASP A 849 -14.45 -4.17 -5.16
N ILE A 850 -14.78 -3.56 -6.30
CA ILE A 850 -13.90 -2.68 -7.04
C ILE A 850 -14.60 -1.35 -7.21
N ARG A 851 -14.11 -0.34 -6.49
CA ARG A 851 -14.67 1.01 -6.45
C ARG A 851 -13.91 1.93 -7.40
N SER A 852 -14.51 2.27 -8.54
CA SER A 852 -13.99 3.22 -9.52
C SER A 852 -14.56 4.62 -9.27
N GLU A 853 -13.71 5.64 -9.25
CA GLU A 853 -14.09 7.04 -9.05
C GLU A 853 -13.70 7.91 -10.25
N TRP A 854 -14.67 8.64 -10.77
CA TRP A 854 -14.59 9.36 -12.04
C TRP A 854 -14.84 10.86 -11.82
N GLU A 855 -14.01 11.70 -12.43
CA GLU A 855 -14.18 13.15 -12.46
C GLU A 855 -15.29 13.55 -13.43
N THR A 856 -16.21 14.40 -12.99
CA THR A 856 -17.38 14.79 -13.81
C THR A 856 -17.03 15.76 -14.93
N GLU A 857 -16.07 16.67 -14.73
CA GLU A 857 -15.70 17.68 -15.73
C GLU A 857 -14.97 17.07 -16.94
N THR A 858 -14.04 16.15 -16.70
CA THR A 858 -13.19 15.54 -17.75
C THR A 858 -13.70 14.18 -18.23
N GLY A 859 -14.47 13.46 -17.40
CA GLY A 859 -14.80 12.05 -17.61
C GLY A 859 -13.62 11.10 -17.37
N TYR A 860 -12.55 11.54 -16.71
CA TYR A 860 -11.39 10.71 -16.40
C TYR A 860 -11.64 9.80 -15.19
N LEU A 861 -11.14 8.56 -15.26
CA LEU A 861 -11.07 7.65 -14.12
C LEU A 861 -9.87 8.08 -13.26
N ILE A 862 -10.13 8.67 -12.10
CA ILE A 862 -9.10 9.33 -11.27
C ILE A 862 -8.64 8.49 -10.07
N SER A 863 -9.43 7.49 -9.67
CA SER A 863 -9.06 6.56 -8.59
C SER A 863 -9.78 5.22 -8.75
N MET A 864 -9.13 4.15 -8.28
CA MET A 864 -9.72 2.83 -8.10
C MET A 864 -9.26 2.26 -6.76
N ALA A 865 -10.18 1.68 -6.00
CA ALA A 865 -9.86 0.78 -4.90
C ALA A 865 -10.23 -0.66 -5.27
N MET A 866 -9.36 -1.60 -4.95
CA MET A 866 -9.57 -3.03 -5.06
C MET A 866 -9.68 -3.55 -3.63
N GLU A 867 -10.90 -3.80 -3.13
CA GLU A 867 -11.12 -4.13 -1.72
C GLU A 867 -11.48 -5.61 -1.52
N ILE A 868 -10.89 -6.22 -0.50
CA ILE A 868 -11.13 -7.60 -0.09
C ILE A 868 -11.09 -7.71 1.44
N ILE A 869 -12.14 -8.28 2.04
CA ILE A 869 -12.30 -8.44 3.50
C ILE A 869 -12.69 -9.88 3.84
N ASN A 870 -11.90 -10.53 4.69
CA ASN A 870 -12.24 -11.80 5.32
C ASN A 870 -13.39 -11.60 6.32
N ARG A 871 -14.53 -12.23 6.03
CA ARG A 871 -15.76 -12.28 6.83
C ARG A 871 -15.89 -13.60 7.61
N SER A 872 -14.86 -14.44 7.59
CA SER A 872 -14.78 -15.67 8.40
C SER A 872 -14.38 -15.31 9.83
N ILE A 873 -13.31 -14.52 9.94
CA ILE A 873 -12.78 -13.81 11.10
C ILE A 873 -12.01 -12.59 10.56
N SER A 874 -11.92 -11.51 11.33
CA SER A 874 -11.82 -10.14 10.79
C SER A 874 -10.39 -9.71 10.38
N ALA A 875 -10.04 -9.90 9.10
CA ALA A 875 -8.86 -9.31 8.46
C ALA A 875 -9.17 -8.88 7.01
N GLY A 876 -8.43 -7.95 6.40
CA GLY A 876 -8.62 -7.52 5.00
C GLY A 876 -7.32 -7.52 4.22
N GLY A 877 -7.40 -7.70 2.89
CA GLY A 877 -6.28 -7.94 1.97
C GLY A 877 -6.32 -9.35 1.33
N GLY A 878 -5.40 -9.63 0.40
CA GLY A 878 -5.38 -10.89 -0.36
C GLY A 878 -4.95 -12.11 0.46
N TYR A 879 -5.64 -13.26 0.31
CA TYR A 879 -5.62 -14.40 1.24
C TYR A 879 -5.39 -15.76 0.54
N VAL A 880 -4.83 -16.76 1.24
CA VAL A 880 -4.54 -18.11 0.72
C VAL A 880 -5.69 -19.10 0.95
N GLY A 881 -6.40 -19.49 -0.11
CA GLY A 881 -7.66 -20.26 -0.10
C GLY A 881 -7.52 -21.77 -0.30
N LEU A 882 -8.41 -22.56 0.34
CA LEU A 882 -8.19 -23.99 0.59
C LEU A 882 -9.26 -24.93 0.02
N GLU A 883 -9.55 -24.86 -1.28
CA GLU A 883 -10.45 -25.84 -1.94
C GLU A 883 -10.00 -26.23 -3.36
N GLY A 884 -9.89 -27.54 -3.64
CA GLY A 884 -10.18 -28.07 -4.98
C GLY A 884 -9.04 -28.57 -5.86
N LEU A 885 -7.89 -29.02 -5.33
CA LEU A 885 -6.82 -29.61 -6.15
C LEU A 885 -7.30 -30.76 -7.05
N LYS A 886 -6.99 -30.66 -8.35
CA LYS A 886 -6.58 -31.80 -9.16
C LYS A 886 -5.27 -31.48 -9.85
N MET A 887 -4.18 -32.06 -9.36
CA MET A 887 -2.90 -32.08 -10.08
C MET A 887 -3.12 -32.63 -11.50
N ARG A 888 -2.68 -31.88 -12.50
CA ARG A 888 -2.39 -32.45 -13.81
C ARG A 888 -0.99 -33.04 -13.76
N SER A 889 -0.90 -34.36 -13.67
CA SER A 889 0.36 -35.09 -13.66
C SER A 889 0.97 -35.17 -15.07
N ASP A 890 1.50 -34.05 -15.57
CA ASP A 890 2.40 -34.08 -16.72
C ASP A 890 3.80 -34.51 -16.20
N PRO A 891 4.46 -35.50 -16.84
CA PRO A 891 5.60 -36.20 -16.22
C PRO A 891 6.87 -35.35 -16.15
N ILE A 892 7.47 -35.30 -14.96
CA ILE A 892 8.79 -34.70 -14.72
C ILE A 892 9.83 -35.39 -15.61
N ASN A 893 10.53 -34.61 -16.44
CA ASN A 893 11.78 -35.04 -17.07
C ASN A 893 12.93 -34.21 -16.48
N SER A 894 13.56 -34.75 -15.45
CA SER A 894 14.45 -34.02 -14.54
C SER A 894 15.87 -33.86 -15.08
N SER A 895 16.12 -32.86 -15.93
CA SER A 895 17.48 -32.42 -16.28
C SER A 895 17.56 -31.01 -16.88
N LYS A 896 17.58 -29.97 -16.02
CA LYS A 896 18.29 -28.69 -16.22
C LYS A 896 18.23 -27.78 -14.98
N ALA A 897 18.94 -28.19 -13.94
CA ALA A 897 19.66 -27.23 -13.09
C ALA A 897 21.09 -27.07 -13.66
N ILE A 898 21.94 -26.31 -12.95
CA ILE A 898 23.39 -26.09 -13.16
C ILE A 898 23.73 -24.90 -14.08
N ASP A 899 24.31 -23.90 -13.40
CA ASP A 899 25.33 -22.90 -13.76
C ASP A 899 25.19 -21.99 -15.00
N ALA A 900 25.29 -20.69 -14.73
CA ALA A 900 25.55 -19.63 -15.69
C ALA A 900 26.88 -18.93 -15.36
N ASP A 901 28.01 -19.54 -15.76
CA ASP A 901 29.33 -18.92 -15.75
C ASP A 901 29.53 -18.11 -17.06
N PRO A 902 29.76 -16.78 -17.02
CA PRO A 902 29.55 -15.92 -18.19
C PRO A 902 30.81 -15.68 -19.04
N ASP A 903 31.31 -16.69 -19.77
CA ASP A 903 32.27 -16.45 -20.87
C ASP A 903 32.20 -17.49 -22.02
N ASN A 904 32.90 -17.15 -23.10
CA ASN A 904 33.27 -17.92 -24.30
C ASN A 904 32.24 -17.99 -25.45
N THR A 905 32.46 -17.10 -26.41
CA THR A 905 31.86 -17.14 -27.75
C THR A 905 32.25 -18.38 -28.57
N LYS A 906 31.27 -18.98 -29.28
CA LYS A 906 31.42 -19.44 -30.68
C LYS A 906 30.08 -19.87 -31.31
N ALA A 907 30.01 -19.75 -32.62
CA ALA A 907 28.90 -20.25 -33.44
C ALA A 907 29.12 -21.72 -33.85
N VAL A 908 28.07 -22.40 -34.34
CA VAL A 908 28.02 -23.12 -35.65
C VAL A 908 26.72 -23.94 -35.80
N THR A 909 25.91 -23.56 -36.79
CA THR A 909 24.95 -24.33 -37.63
C THR A 909 24.12 -25.53 -37.10
N GLN A 910 22.80 -25.42 -37.31
CA GLN A 910 21.97 -26.31 -38.17
C GLN A 910 21.78 -27.80 -37.82
N GLY A 911 20.51 -28.23 -37.71
CA GLY A 911 20.09 -29.63 -37.80
C GLY A 911 18.69 -29.88 -37.21
N ASP A 912 17.72 -30.13 -38.10
CA ASP A 912 16.37 -30.70 -37.92
C ASP A 912 15.50 -30.28 -36.71
#